data_AF-A0A9D8QYV3-F1
#
_entry.id   AF-A0A9D8QYV3-F1
#
_cell.length_a   1.000
_cell.length_b   1.000
_cell.length_c   1.000
_cell.angle_alpha   90.00
_cell.angle_beta   90.00
_cell.angle_gamma   90.00
#
_symmetry.space_group_name_H-M   'P 1'
#
loop_
_entity.id
_entity.type
_entity.pdbx_description
1 polymer ?
#
loop_
_entity_poly.entity_id
_entity_poly.type
_entity_poly.pdbx_seq_one_letter_code
_entity_poly.pdbx_strand_id
1 'polypeptide(L)'
;GWWPDGLLTPPSYEAMVYDLQVMKDFGMNMVRKHIKLENDLWFEWCDRNGLVVWQDMPSGCGSGAIGNLEYAMENFYRENEALIDATRQHPCIGAWVVINEGWGQHTERGMGHTHRAVNSVINANHDPGRFVHAVTGWTDVEMGDFLDVHSYPSPGAATNAVNERVASCGEFGGINLFIEGHMWAGSDVNYTTVEDASTYTNLYDRYTDRLQELQADKGLWMSVYTQITDVEQECNGILTYDRKVLKVSPAQQATMKAKIQRTINSRYKDATTIVSAGDQSSSIQWRYTTSEPAEDWFTTDFDASSWKTGYAGFGGSGRTAWSSSDIWIRRSFKINNFDANRLQDLRLWLFHDEDAEIYINGVLAAKMTGYNTKYELWPMLPEGLQALKLDGSDNVIAIHCKQTTGGQFIDCGFKMKNYVSNSDLQVEPMPEKTPAPEFTTVSGKAYLMAYTRSTSKKMHYAYSFDGAKWTTLNGNRPVLGGEFADTELKAPFIRRVNIDGKDVFHLVAGMADTSQPGFYHLQSEDLVNWQVGESGNIRVKPTTTDLSKAESPEWIYDEASGKFFIYWSAKNGDRNNIYFSTTSDWKRFGTPRSFYSTTYSIFDMHIEKTGDTYIGIFYNSDRNLLQTQTNAIKQSGATFTEAQRVFSSQIPKQRAPQTFPALDNSGWFLLYNSTEKSYQAISHSGNPVENKWYPCDENELSLPDGAEEGSVLVISEQELRNLLRNFIYEECDVLPTAEVEPQTWKYQTASSLATNTNWTKQDYNDATWKDGLSGFGANNPPGSVVNTSWTSSVIRLRYHLDLTGFTPEQMAALTARIH
;
A
#
# COMPACT_ATOMS: atom_id res chain seq x y z
N GLY A 1 -14.69 1.51 28.99
CA GLY A 1 -13.46 2.09 28.41
C GLY A 1 -12.40 2.18 29.48
N TRP A 2 -11.69 3.30 29.51
CA TRP A 2 -10.90 3.74 30.67
C TRP A 2 -11.85 4.26 31.75
N TRP A 3 -11.70 3.76 32.98
CA TRP A 3 -12.56 4.03 34.12
C TRP A 3 -11.83 4.90 35.15
N PRO A 4 -12.46 5.95 35.70
CA PRO A 4 -11.80 6.85 36.66
C PRO A 4 -11.13 6.16 37.85
N ASP A 5 -11.77 5.14 38.41
CA ASP A 5 -11.28 4.44 39.61
C ASP A 5 -10.49 3.16 39.29
N GLY A 6 -10.74 2.55 38.13
CA GLY A 6 -10.31 1.19 37.79
C GLY A 6 -9.45 1.07 36.53
N LEU A 7 -9.23 2.17 35.80
CA LEU A 7 -8.58 2.24 34.50
C LEU A 7 -9.14 1.19 33.53
N LEU A 8 -8.49 0.04 33.42
CA LEU A 8 -8.93 -1.06 32.55
C LEU A 8 -10.07 -1.89 33.15
N THR A 9 -10.49 -1.70 34.40
CA THR A 9 -11.52 -2.53 35.04
C THR A 9 -12.81 -1.74 35.27
N PRO A 10 -13.97 -2.19 34.74
CA PRO A 10 -15.24 -1.55 35.05
C PRO A 10 -15.58 -1.70 36.55
N PRO A 11 -16.19 -0.67 37.18
CA PRO A 11 -16.50 -0.72 38.61
C PRO A 11 -17.64 -1.70 38.95
N SER A 12 -18.51 -2.01 37.98
CA SER A 12 -19.55 -3.02 38.11
C SER A 12 -20.04 -3.53 36.75
N TYR A 13 -20.84 -4.60 36.75
CA TYR A 13 -21.52 -5.10 35.55
C TYR A 13 -22.46 -4.05 34.95
N GLU A 14 -23.19 -3.31 35.78
CA GLU A 14 -24.13 -2.27 35.35
C GLU A 14 -23.41 -1.12 34.66
N ALA A 15 -22.25 -0.71 35.17
CA ALA A 15 -21.43 0.32 34.54
C ALA A 15 -20.94 -0.13 33.16
N MET A 16 -20.47 -1.38 33.08
CA MET A 16 -20.05 -2.00 31.82
C MET A 16 -21.18 -2.04 30.79
N VAL A 17 -22.39 -2.45 31.20
CA VAL A 17 -23.59 -2.47 30.37
C VAL A 17 -24.03 -1.07 29.96
N TYR A 18 -23.87 -0.08 30.85
CA TYR A 18 -24.24 1.30 30.55
C TYR A 18 -23.50 1.87 29.34
N ASP A 19 -22.17 1.73 29.27
CA ASP A 19 -21.37 2.17 28.11
C ASP A 19 -21.93 1.55 26.79
N LEU A 20 -22.22 0.25 26.79
CA LEU A 20 -22.75 -0.47 25.62
C LEU A 20 -24.19 -0.09 25.26
N GLN A 21 -25.03 0.11 26.26
CA GLN A 21 -26.42 0.51 26.06
C GLN A 21 -26.50 1.92 25.45
N VAL A 22 -25.64 2.85 25.89
CA VAL A 22 -25.58 4.20 25.30
C VAL A 22 -25.24 4.11 23.81
N MET A 23 -24.27 3.29 23.40
CA MET A 23 -23.96 3.08 21.97
C MET A 23 -25.18 2.61 21.17
N LYS A 24 -25.93 1.64 21.71
CA LYS A 24 -27.18 1.16 21.09
C LYS A 24 -28.29 2.22 21.07
N ASP A 25 -28.35 3.08 22.08
CA ASP A 25 -29.32 4.17 22.15
C ASP A 25 -29.06 5.20 21.04
N PHE A 26 -27.80 5.45 20.68
CA PHE A 26 -27.40 6.19 19.48
C PHE A 26 -27.60 5.41 18.16
N GLY A 27 -28.02 4.15 18.20
CA GLY A 27 -28.27 3.34 17.01
C GLY A 27 -27.01 2.75 16.36
N MET A 28 -25.88 2.76 17.08
CA MET A 28 -24.67 2.05 16.65
C MET A 28 -24.92 0.53 16.73
N ASN A 29 -24.34 -0.21 15.80
CA ASN A 29 -24.48 -1.67 15.68
C ASN A 29 -23.14 -2.43 15.82
N MET A 30 -22.04 -1.70 16.02
CA MET A 30 -20.70 -2.24 16.20
C MET A 30 -19.94 -1.45 17.27
N VAL A 31 -19.14 -2.15 18.05
CA VAL A 31 -18.17 -1.59 19.00
C VAL A 31 -16.78 -2.13 18.69
N ARG A 32 -15.81 -1.23 18.55
CA ARG A 32 -14.40 -1.60 18.50
C ARG A 32 -13.82 -1.50 19.90
N LYS A 33 -13.22 -2.59 20.40
CA LYS A 33 -12.56 -2.61 21.69
C LYS A 33 -11.09 -2.24 21.50
N HIS A 34 -10.76 -0.98 21.76
CA HIS A 34 -9.42 -0.44 21.60
C HIS A 34 -8.40 -1.12 22.55
N ILE A 35 -7.36 -1.73 21.96
CA ILE A 35 -6.13 -2.30 22.56
C ILE A 35 -6.28 -3.06 23.89
N LYS A 36 -7.38 -3.79 24.09
CA LYS A 36 -7.69 -4.42 25.39
C LYS A 36 -8.64 -5.60 25.22
N LEU A 37 -8.47 -6.65 26.02
CA LEU A 37 -9.45 -7.71 26.20
C LEU A 37 -10.46 -7.39 27.32
N GLU A 38 -11.77 -7.58 27.06
CA GLU A 38 -12.81 -7.51 28.10
C GLU A 38 -13.11 -8.90 28.70
N ASN A 39 -13.86 -8.94 29.80
CA ASN A 39 -14.31 -10.19 30.40
C ASN A 39 -15.51 -10.79 29.65
N ASP A 40 -15.79 -12.08 29.85
CA ASP A 40 -16.86 -12.83 29.19
C ASP A 40 -18.27 -12.22 29.36
N LEU A 41 -18.54 -11.53 30.47
CA LEU A 41 -19.85 -10.89 30.69
C LEU A 41 -20.07 -9.71 29.74
N TRP A 42 -19.00 -9.06 29.28
CA TRP A 42 -19.07 -8.00 28.28
C TRP A 42 -19.46 -8.58 26.92
N PHE A 43 -18.79 -9.65 26.50
CA PHE A 43 -19.08 -10.32 25.24
C PHE A 43 -20.45 -10.98 25.24
N GLU A 44 -20.85 -11.64 26.33
CA GLU A 44 -22.17 -12.23 26.48
C GLU A 44 -23.30 -11.21 26.35
N TRP A 45 -23.09 -10.00 26.88
CA TRP A 45 -24.05 -8.93 26.69
C TRP A 45 -24.15 -8.52 25.22
N CYS A 46 -23.02 -8.36 24.53
CA CYS A 46 -22.97 -8.06 23.09
C CYS A 46 -23.67 -9.15 22.26
N ASP A 47 -23.44 -10.43 22.57
CA ASP A 47 -24.08 -11.58 21.93
C ASP A 47 -25.61 -11.49 22.05
N ARG A 48 -26.12 -11.26 23.26
CA ARG A 48 -27.57 -11.20 23.53
C ARG A 48 -28.25 -9.99 22.92
N ASN A 49 -27.51 -8.90 22.76
CA ASN A 49 -28.05 -7.61 22.36
C ASN A 49 -27.77 -7.26 20.90
N GLY A 50 -27.06 -8.10 20.14
CA GLY A 50 -26.80 -7.87 18.73
C GLY A 50 -25.90 -6.66 18.49
N LEU A 51 -24.74 -6.62 19.15
CA LEU A 51 -23.69 -5.62 18.91
C LEU A 51 -22.45 -6.34 18.38
N VAL A 52 -22.02 -6.02 17.16
CA VAL A 52 -20.82 -6.61 16.57
C VAL A 52 -19.59 -6.06 17.27
N VAL A 53 -18.59 -6.90 17.52
CA VAL A 53 -17.34 -6.52 18.17
C VAL A 53 -16.19 -6.62 17.18
N TRP A 54 -15.43 -5.54 17.04
CA TRP A 54 -14.05 -5.60 16.56
C TRP A 54 -13.14 -5.68 17.77
N GLN A 55 -12.43 -6.79 17.92
CA GLN A 55 -11.58 -7.04 19.07
C GLN A 55 -10.12 -6.73 18.70
N ASP A 56 -9.57 -5.66 19.25
CA ASP A 56 -8.15 -5.36 19.10
C ASP A 56 -7.30 -6.26 19.99
N MET A 57 -6.18 -6.73 19.46
CA MET A 57 -5.12 -7.31 20.26
C MET A 57 -4.42 -6.21 21.07
N PRO A 58 -4.14 -6.43 22.36
CA PRO A 58 -3.29 -5.54 23.14
C PRO A 58 -1.93 -5.38 22.44
N SER A 59 -1.75 -4.24 21.77
CA SER A 59 -0.60 -4.03 20.89
C SER A 59 0.59 -3.52 21.70
N GLY A 60 1.71 -4.25 21.69
CA GLY A 60 2.89 -3.86 22.45
C GLY A 60 4.17 -4.51 21.93
N CYS A 61 4.96 -3.77 21.16
CA CYS A 61 6.33 -4.10 20.72
C CYS A 61 7.02 -2.80 20.22
N GLY A 62 7.09 -1.74 21.01
CA GLY A 62 7.54 -0.42 20.54
C GLY A 62 8.91 0.02 21.06
N SER A 63 9.31 1.24 20.67
CA SER A 63 10.38 2.01 21.30
C SER A 63 10.16 2.08 22.82
N GLY A 64 10.97 1.35 23.61
CA GLY A 64 10.79 1.27 25.06
C GLY A 64 10.34 -0.09 25.59
N ALA A 65 10.23 -1.13 24.74
CA ALA A 65 10.09 -2.49 25.22
C ALA A 65 11.22 -2.85 26.21
N ILE A 66 10.84 -3.29 27.42
CA ILE A 66 11.79 -3.72 28.43
C ILE A 66 12.18 -5.17 28.12
N GLY A 67 13.41 -5.39 27.66
CA GLY A 67 13.96 -6.74 27.45
C GLY A 67 14.30 -7.06 25.99
N ASN A 68 14.29 -8.35 25.65
CA ASN A 68 14.63 -8.84 24.31
C ASN A 68 13.44 -8.65 23.36
N LEU A 69 13.63 -7.84 22.31
CA LEU A 69 12.60 -7.54 21.31
C LEU A 69 12.05 -8.79 20.61
N GLU A 70 12.90 -9.75 20.26
CA GLU A 70 12.46 -10.98 19.58
C GLU A 70 11.54 -11.80 20.50
N TYR A 71 11.90 -11.89 21.79
CA TYR A 71 11.06 -12.55 22.77
C TYR A 71 9.70 -11.86 22.92
N ALA A 72 9.67 -10.52 22.92
CA ALA A 72 8.43 -9.75 23.00
C ALA A 72 7.53 -9.99 21.77
N MET A 73 8.12 -10.01 20.57
CA MET A 73 7.41 -10.33 19.33
C MET A 73 6.83 -11.75 19.36
N GLU A 74 7.64 -12.75 19.71
CA GLU A 74 7.19 -14.15 19.83
C GLU A 74 6.12 -14.33 20.90
N ASN A 75 6.18 -13.55 21.98
CA ASN A 75 5.15 -13.56 23.00
C ASN A 75 3.84 -12.93 22.50
N PHE A 76 3.92 -11.82 21.77
CA PHE A 76 2.75 -11.19 21.16
C PHE A 76 2.01 -12.14 20.21
N TYR A 77 2.75 -12.90 19.39
CA TYR A 77 2.13 -13.91 18.51
C TYR A 77 1.35 -14.96 19.31
N ARG A 78 1.99 -15.57 20.32
CA ARG A 78 1.32 -16.57 21.19
C ARG A 78 0.12 -16.00 21.95
N GLU A 79 0.19 -14.75 22.41
CA GLU A 79 -0.90 -14.10 23.11
C GLU A 79 -2.10 -13.84 22.19
N ASN A 80 -1.86 -13.50 20.92
CA ASN A 80 -2.93 -13.39 19.93
C ASN A 80 -3.66 -14.73 19.74
N GLU A 81 -2.92 -15.85 19.62
CA GLU A 81 -3.55 -17.18 19.50
C GLU A 81 -4.36 -17.54 20.75
N ALA A 82 -3.78 -17.32 21.94
CA ALA A 82 -4.45 -17.61 23.21
C ALA A 82 -5.71 -16.77 23.43
N LEU A 83 -5.71 -15.50 23.00
CA LEU A 83 -6.87 -14.60 23.08
C LEU A 83 -8.01 -15.11 22.20
N ILE A 84 -7.70 -15.50 20.95
CA ILE A 84 -8.69 -16.06 20.02
C ILE A 84 -9.26 -17.35 20.61
N ASP A 85 -8.42 -18.26 21.07
CA ASP A 85 -8.87 -19.53 21.68
C ASP A 85 -9.78 -19.33 22.88
N ALA A 86 -9.49 -18.31 23.70
CA ALA A 86 -10.27 -18.00 24.90
C ALA A 86 -11.61 -17.32 24.61
N THR A 87 -11.80 -16.69 23.45
CA THR A 87 -12.97 -15.83 23.18
C THR A 87 -13.76 -16.14 21.92
N ARG A 88 -13.27 -17.03 21.04
CA ARG A 88 -13.94 -17.41 19.77
C ARG A 88 -15.36 -17.96 19.94
N GLN A 89 -15.73 -18.46 21.12
CA GLN A 89 -17.10 -18.90 21.41
C GLN A 89 -18.14 -17.76 21.35
N HIS A 90 -17.72 -16.49 21.38
CA HIS A 90 -18.61 -15.34 21.36
C HIS A 90 -18.97 -14.93 19.91
N PRO A 91 -20.19 -15.21 19.43
CA PRO A 91 -20.60 -14.87 18.06
C PRO A 91 -20.61 -13.36 17.76
N CYS A 92 -20.57 -12.48 18.77
CA CYS A 92 -20.50 -11.05 18.56
C CYS A 92 -19.20 -10.58 17.89
N ILE A 93 -18.08 -11.29 18.05
CA ILE A 93 -16.76 -10.88 17.54
C ILE A 93 -16.69 -10.94 16.01
N GLY A 94 -17.06 -9.89 15.30
CA GLY A 94 -17.06 -9.89 13.83
C GLY A 94 -15.66 -9.86 13.20
N ALA A 95 -14.67 -9.29 13.90
CA ALA A 95 -13.31 -9.20 13.41
C ALA A 95 -12.25 -9.20 14.51
N TRP A 96 -11.09 -9.80 14.19
CA TRP A 96 -9.86 -9.71 14.99
C TRP A 96 -8.98 -8.60 14.43
N VAL A 97 -8.75 -7.56 15.22
CA VAL A 97 -7.84 -6.47 14.88
C VAL A 97 -6.46 -6.81 15.42
N VAL A 98 -5.50 -7.07 14.53
CA VAL A 98 -4.17 -7.58 14.92
C VAL A 98 -3.27 -6.47 15.43
N ILE A 99 -3.14 -5.38 14.68
CA ILE A 99 -2.34 -4.22 15.09
C ILE A 99 -3.17 -2.94 15.05
N ASN A 100 -3.17 -2.22 16.17
CA ASN A 100 -3.80 -0.91 16.32
C ASN A 100 -2.85 0.23 15.96
N GLU A 101 -3.25 1.15 15.08
CA GLU A 101 -2.63 2.47 14.89
C GLU A 101 -1.10 2.51 14.68
N GLY A 102 -0.52 1.46 14.11
CA GLY A 102 0.94 1.36 14.02
C GLY A 102 1.65 1.03 15.33
N TRP A 103 0.94 0.87 16.45
CA TRP A 103 1.52 0.56 17.76
C TRP A 103 2.03 -0.88 17.73
N GLY A 104 3.36 -1.05 17.77
CA GLY A 104 3.99 -2.36 17.57
C GLY A 104 4.23 -2.70 16.10
N GLN A 105 3.85 -1.85 15.14
CA GLN A 105 4.42 -1.97 13.80
C GLN A 105 5.89 -1.60 13.83
N HIS A 106 6.71 -2.39 13.16
CA HIS A 106 8.10 -2.06 12.90
C HIS A 106 8.29 -1.86 11.39
N THR A 107 8.85 -0.73 11.00
CA THR A 107 9.17 -0.41 9.60
C THR A 107 10.67 -0.24 9.37
N GLU A 108 11.45 0.02 10.43
CA GLU A 108 12.91 0.20 10.35
C GLU A 108 13.66 -1.07 9.94
N ARG A 109 13.12 -2.26 10.29
CA ARG A 109 13.65 -3.58 9.90
C ARG A 109 12.88 -4.25 8.74
N GLY A 110 11.98 -3.54 8.07
CA GLY A 110 11.00 -4.14 7.13
C GLY A 110 9.66 -4.47 7.81
N MET A 111 8.68 -4.97 7.06
CA MET A 111 7.31 -5.25 7.50
C MET A 111 7.13 -6.68 8.07
N GLY A 112 8.21 -7.47 8.18
CA GLY A 112 8.18 -8.87 8.58
C GLY A 112 7.57 -9.15 9.95
N HIS A 113 7.69 -8.26 10.93
CA HIS A 113 6.98 -8.42 12.21
C HIS A 113 5.46 -8.36 12.03
N THR A 114 4.98 -7.38 11.28
CA THR A 114 3.54 -7.17 11.02
C THR A 114 2.98 -8.37 10.27
N HIS A 115 3.69 -8.88 9.25
CA HIS A 115 3.27 -10.09 8.54
C HIS A 115 3.13 -11.30 9.47
N ARG A 116 4.12 -11.56 10.34
CA ARG A 116 4.05 -12.66 11.31
C ARG A 116 2.91 -12.50 12.31
N ALA A 117 2.65 -11.29 12.79
CA ALA A 117 1.51 -11.03 13.68
C ALA A 117 0.18 -11.37 13.00
N VAL A 118 0.02 -10.96 11.74
CA VAL A 118 -1.20 -11.21 10.97
C VAL A 118 -1.32 -12.70 10.64
N ASN A 119 -0.22 -13.35 10.25
CA ASN A 119 -0.17 -14.79 10.00
C ASN A 119 -0.44 -15.60 11.27
N SER A 120 0.02 -15.20 12.46
CA SER A 120 -0.31 -15.91 13.69
C SER A 120 -1.81 -15.89 13.95
N VAL A 121 -2.49 -14.77 13.67
CA VAL A 121 -3.96 -14.69 13.75
C VAL A 121 -4.63 -15.51 12.66
N ILE A 122 -4.22 -15.40 11.39
CA ILE A 122 -4.80 -16.17 10.28
C ILE A 122 -4.63 -17.69 10.50
N ASN A 123 -3.46 -18.13 10.94
CA ASN A 123 -3.13 -19.55 11.12
C ASN A 123 -3.71 -20.13 12.42
N ALA A 124 -3.75 -19.34 13.50
CA ALA A 124 -4.47 -19.74 14.71
C ALA A 124 -5.99 -19.73 14.51
N ASN A 125 -6.47 -19.13 13.42
CA ASN A 125 -7.88 -19.07 13.09
C ASN A 125 -8.45 -20.42 12.64
N HIS A 126 -8.54 -21.38 13.57
CA HIS A 126 -9.51 -22.46 13.51
C HIS A 126 -10.97 -21.94 13.60
N ASP A 127 -11.21 -20.62 13.54
CA ASP A 127 -12.50 -19.93 13.43
C ASP A 127 -12.62 -19.19 12.07
N PRO A 128 -12.69 -19.92 10.94
CA PRO A 128 -12.71 -19.33 9.58
C PRO A 128 -13.93 -18.44 9.31
N GLY A 129 -14.86 -18.29 10.26
CA GLY A 129 -16.03 -17.44 10.14
C GLY A 129 -15.81 -15.96 10.47
N ARG A 130 -14.65 -15.55 11.01
CA ARG A 130 -14.38 -14.15 11.38
C ARG A 130 -13.39 -13.48 10.45
N PHE A 131 -13.57 -12.17 10.27
CA PHE A 131 -12.64 -11.36 9.50
C PHE A 131 -11.36 -11.05 10.30
N VAL A 132 -10.25 -10.90 9.60
CA VAL A 132 -8.96 -10.48 10.15
C VAL A 132 -8.66 -9.07 9.67
N HIS A 133 -8.58 -8.12 10.59
CA HIS A 133 -8.17 -6.75 10.31
C HIS A 133 -6.69 -6.61 10.66
N ALA A 134 -5.83 -6.65 9.64
CA ALA A 134 -4.38 -6.71 9.82
C ALA A 134 -3.83 -5.50 10.59
N VAL A 135 -4.18 -4.30 10.12
CA VAL A 135 -3.72 -3.04 10.69
C VAL A 135 -4.84 -2.02 10.59
N THR A 136 -5.16 -1.35 11.70
CA THR A 136 -6.08 -0.20 11.67
C THR A 136 -5.30 1.08 11.41
N GLY A 137 -5.55 1.71 10.25
CA GLY A 137 -4.80 2.85 9.73
C GLY A 137 -3.30 2.59 9.51
N TRP A 138 -2.49 3.67 9.51
CA TRP A 138 -1.03 3.66 9.38
C TRP A 138 -0.52 2.95 8.11
N THR A 139 0.35 1.94 8.26
CA THR A 139 1.03 1.29 7.14
C THR A 139 0.34 -0.04 6.83
N ASP A 140 -0.42 -0.05 5.74
CA ASP A 140 -1.07 -1.25 5.20
C ASP A 140 -0.04 -2.26 4.67
N VAL A 141 -0.33 -3.54 4.84
CA VAL A 141 0.50 -4.68 4.40
C VAL A 141 -0.16 -5.51 3.28
N GLU A 142 -1.31 -5.07 2.74
CA GLU A 142 -2.17 -5.86 1.84
C GLU A 142 -2.56 -7.26 2.38
N MET A 143 -2.62 -7.41 3.70
CA MET A 143 -3.09 -8.63 4.36
C MET A 143 -4.40 -8.39 5.09
N GLY A 144 -5.07 -9.48 5.46
CA GLY A 144 -6.37 -9.42 6.13
C GLY A 144 -7.52 -9.05 5.19
N ASP A 145 -8.68 -8.84 5.77
CA ASP A 145 -9.96 -8.62 5.09
C ASP A 145 -10.31 -7.13 4.95
N PHE A 146 -9.57 -6.23 5.59
CA PHE A 146 -9.87 -4.80 5.61
C PHE A 146 -8.77 -3.97 4.95
N LEU A 147 -9.19 -2.86 4.33
CA LEU A 147 -8.34 -1.76 3.89
C LEU A 147 -8.79 -0.51 4.66
N ASP A 148 -7.98 -0.09 5.63
CA ASP A 148 -8.45 0.78 6.69
C ASP A 148 -7.74 2.14 6.75
N VAL A 149 -8.52 3.19 7.02
CA VAL A 149 -8.00 4.56 7.20
C VAL A 149 -8.49 5.13 8.52
N HIS A 150 -7.56 5.64 9.33
CA HIS A 150 -7.86 6.57 10.40
C HIS A 150 -7.80 8.00 9.84
N SER A 151 -8.88 8.76 9.97
CA SER A 151 -8.97 10.10 9.39
C SER A 151 -9.66 11.04 10.37
N TYR A 152 -8.87 11.96 10.90
CA TYR A 152 -9.28 12.91 11.91
C TYR A 152 -9.29 14.35 11.36
N PRO A 153 -10.31 15.16 11.70
CA PRO A 153 -11.54 14.77 12.39
C PRO A 153 -12.61 14.19 11.44
N SER A 154 -12.57 14.60 10.16
CA SER A 154 -13.52 14.15 9.14
C SER A 154 -13.17 12.74 8.64
N PRO A 155 -14.16 11.85 8.42
CA PRO A 155 -13.89 10.50 7.95
C PRO A 155 -13.27 10.49 6.55
N GLY A 156 -12.49 9.45 6.30
CA GLY A 156 -11.74 9.20 5.08
C GLY A 156 -11.74 7.72 4.73
N ALA A 157 -11.37 7.40 3.49
CA ALA A 157 -11.26 6.03 3.03
C ALA A 157 -10.19 5.93 1.93
N ALA A 158 -9.42 4.85 1.93
CA ALA A 158 -8.48 4.54 0.86
C ALA A 158 -9.25 4.11 -0.41
N THR A 159 -8.61 4.19 -1.57
CA THR A 159 -9.22 3.67 -2.80
C THR A 159 -8.95 2.18 -2.89
N ASN A 160 -10.02 1.39 -2.81
CA ASN A 160 -9.98 -0.06 -2.89
C ASN A 160 -9.96 -0.55 -4.36
N ALA A 161 -8.86 -0.28 -5.06
CA ALA A 161 -8.79 -0.47 -6.51
C ALA A 161 -8.87 -1.94 -6.98
N VAL A 162 -8.52 -2.89 -6.12
CA VAL A 162 -8.58 -4.34 -6.40
C VAL A 162 -9.89 -4.98 -5.95
N ASN A 163 -10.70 -4.29 -5.12
CA ASN A 163 -11.99 -4.73 -4.60
C ASN A 163 -11.99 -6.11 -3.92
N GLU A 164 -10.88 -6.47 -3.25
CA GLU A 164 -10.71 -7.77 -2.55
C GLU A 164 -10.73 -7.65 -1.02
N ARG A 165 -10.73 -6.41 -0.49
CA ARG A 165 -10.77 -6.11 0.95
C ARG A 165 -11.91 -5.15 1.24
N VAL A 166 -12.50 -5.24 2.42
CA VAL A 166 -13.54 -4.33 2.90
C VAL A 166 -12.91 -2.98 3.22
N ALA A 167 -13.31 -1.92 2.51
CA ALA A 167 -12.84 -0.58 2.83
C ALA A 167 -13.48 -0.10 4.15
N SER A 168 -12.66 0.35 5.09
CA SER A 168 -13.09 0.82 6.40
C SER A 168 -12.46 2.16 6.79
N CYS A 169 -13.18 2.91 7.62
CA CYS A 169 -12.69 4.09 8.30
C CYS A 169 -12.54 3.72 9.78
N GLY A 170 -11.38 3.18 10.12
CA GLY A 170 -11.11 2.51 11.39
C GLY A 170 -11.23 3.42 12.59
N GLU A 171 -11.03 4.73 12.39
CA GLU A 171 -11.38 5.81 13.33
C GLU A 171 -11.63 7.14 12.59
N PHE A 172 -12.63 7.89 13.07
CA PHE A 172 -12.88 9.28 12.72
C PHE A 172 -13.57 9.99 13.90
N GLY A 173 -13.66 11.32 13.85
CA GLY A 173 -14.30 12.11 14.90
C GLY A 173 -13.27 12.97 15.64
N GLY A 174 -13.11 12.76 16.95
CA GLY A 174 -12.23 13.63 17.75
C GLY A 174 -12.85 15.01 18.03
N ILE A 175 -14.17 15.09 18.17
CA ILE A 175 -14.86 16.36 18.43
C ILE A 175 -14.85 16.66 19.93
N ASN A 176 -14.00 17.59 20.34
CA ASN A 176 -13.87 18.03 21.74
C ASN A 176 -15.02 18.96 22.12
N LEU A 177 -15.80 18.54 23.11
CA LEU A 177 -16.75 19.40 23.84
C LEU A 177 -16.44 19.29 25.33
N PHE A 178 -15.82 20.35 25.86
CA PHE A 178 -15.37 20.39 27.26
C PHE A 178 -16.54 20.67 28.20
N ILE A 179 -16.66 19.85 29.25
CA ILE A 179 -17.65 20.03 30.31
C ILE A 179 -16.91 20.30 31.62
N GLU A 180 -17.02 21.53 32.12
CA GLU A 180 -16.36 21.95 33.35
C GLU A 180 -16.73 21.03 34.53
N GLY A 181 -15.73 20.64 35.33
CA GLY A 181 -15.91 19.75 36.49
C GLY A 181 -16.00 18.25 36.18
N HIS A 182 -15.99 17.87 34.90
CA HIS A 182 -16.12 16.47 34.46
C HIS A 182 -14.93 15.95 33.63
N MET A 183 -13.85 16.72 33.56
CA MET A 183 -12.62 16.38 32.84
C MET A 183 -11.56 15.80 33.78
N TRP A 184 -10.65 15.00 33.21
CA TRP A 184 -9.43 14.64 33.90
C TRP A 184 -8.47 15.84 33.97
N ALA A 185 -7.60 15.86 34.98
CA ALA A 185 -6.65 16.95 35.14
C ALA A 185 -5.56 16.88 34.04
N GLY A 186 -5.42 17.95 33.26
CA GLY A 186 -4.38 18.08 32.23
C GLY A 186 -4.77 17.56 30.85
N SER A 187 -6.05 17.33 30.56
CA SER A 187 -6.51 16.98 29.20
C SER A 187 -6.27 18.14 28.22
N ASP A 188 -5.40 17.93 27.23
CA ASP A 188 -4.93 18.95 26.28
C ASP A 188 -4.92 18.50 24.81
N VAL A 189 -5.27 17.25 24.51
CA VAL A 189 -5.30 16.72 23.14
C VAL A 189 -6.46 17.33 22.36
N ASN A 190 -6.14 18.01 21.26
CA ASN A 190 -7.10 18.74 20.44
C ASN A 190 -7.04 18.34 18.97
N TYR A 191 -8.08 17.63 18.50
CA TYR A 191 -8.32 17.40 17.07
C TYR A 191 -9.21 18.51 16.49
N THR A 192 -10.41 18.68 17.06
CA THR A 192 -11.33 19.79 16.73
C THR A 192 -12.19 20.12 17.92
N THR A 193 -12.26 21.40 18.29
CA THR A 193 -12.99 21.86 19.48
C THR A 193 -14.25 22.61 19.08
N VAL A 194 -15.34 22.34 19.78
CA VAL A 194 -16.62 23.02 19.64
C VAL A 194 -17.07 23.61 20.97
N GLU A 195 -17.84 24.70 20.91
CA GLU A 195 -18.22 25.47 22.10
C GLU A 195 -19.47 24.90 22.80
N ASP A 196 -20.34 24.22 22.07
CA ASP A 196 -21.61 23.72 22.59
C ASP A 196 -22.10 22.43 21.91
N ALA A 197 -23.13 21.83 22.51
CA ALA A 197 -23.75 20.59 22.06
C ALA A 197 -24.39 20.69 20.66
N SER A 198 -24.85 21.87 20.27
CA SER A 198 -25.46 22.09 18.95
C SER A 198 -24.40 22.03 17.86
N THR A 199 -23.27 22.70 18.05
CA THR A 199 -22.11 22.68 17.17
C THR A 199 -21.49 21.28 17.11
N TYR A 200 -21.41 20.58 18.24
CA TYR A 200 -21.01 19.17 18.31
C TYR A 200 -21.88 18.29 17.41
N THR A 201 -23.21 18.35 17.59
CA THR A 201 -24.17 17.51 16.86
C THR A 201 -24.11 17.82 15.35
N ASN A 202 -23.99 19.09 14.97
CA ASN A 202 -23.88 19.50 13.57
C ASN A 202 -22.62 18.96 12.90
N LEU A 203 -21.49 18.97 13.61
CA LEU A 203 -20.23 18.46 13.08
C LEU A 203 -20.25 16.92 12.98
N TYR A 204 -20.80 16.24 13.98
CA TYR A 204 -21.03 14.79 13.94
C TYR A 204 -21.91 14.40 12.74
N ASP A 205 -22.97 15.17 12.51
CA ASP A 205 -23.89 14.98 11.40
C ASP A 205 -23.20 15.17 10.04
N ARG A 206 -22.32 16.16 9.92
CA ARG A 206 -21.50 16.38 8.73
C ARG A 206 -20.59 15.18 8.45
N TYR A 207 -19.95 14.64 9.48
CA TYR A 207 -19.12 13.45 9.34
C TYR A 207 -19.95 12.23 8.94
N THR A 208 -21.15 12.08 9.49
CA THR A 208 -22.07 11.00 9.13
C THR A 208 -22.55 11.10 7.67
N ASP A 209 -22.81 12.30 7.16
CA ASP A 209 -23.10 12.53 5.74
C ASP A 209 -21.90 12.19 4.84
N ARG A 210 -20.69 12.51 5.30
CA ARG A 210 -19.45 12.21 4.58
C ARG A 210 -19.21 10.71 4.48
N LEU A 211 -19.58 9.92 5.48
CA LEU A 211 -19.54 8.45 5.39
C LEU A 211 -20.38 7.93 4.21
N GLN A 212 -21.59 8.48 3.99
CA GLN A 212 -22.43 8.06 2.86
C GLN A 212 -21.83 8.42 1.50
N GLU A 213 -21.08 9.52 1.42
CA GLU A 213 -20.34 9.89 0.21
C GLU A 213 -19.16 8.97 -0.04
N LEU A 214 -18.42 8.61 1.02
CA LEU A 214 -17.33 7.64 0.94
C LEU A 214 -17.84 6.24 0.57
N GLN A 215 -19.03 5.85 1.01
CA GLN A 215 -19.68 4.62 0.56
C GLN A 215 -19.86 4.61 -0.97
N ALA A 216 -20.28 5.73 -1.56
CA ALA A 216 -20.49 5.85 -3.00
C ALA A 216 -19.18 6.00 -3.80
N ASP A 217 -18.26 6.84 -3.32
CA ASP A 217 -17.05 7.23 -4.07
C ASP A 217 -15.86 6.29 -3.86
N LYS A 218 -15.80 5.62 -2.70
CA LYS A 218 -14.65 4.82 -2.25
C LYS A 218 -15.02 3.40 -1.85
N GLY A 219 -16.30 3.04 -1.90
CA GLY A 219 -16.78 1.73 -1.50
C GLY A 219 -16.62 1.47 0.00
N LEU A 220 -16.67 2.51 0.84
CA LEU A 220 -16.64 2.36 2.30
C LEU A 220 -17.76 1.44 2.78
N TRP A 221 -17.47 0.50 3.68
CA TRP A 221 -18.47 -0.41 4.24
C TRP A 221 -18.64 -0.27 5.75
N MET A 222 -17.57 0.12 6.44
CA MET A 222 -17.50 0.15 7.90
C MET A 222 -16.84 1.45 8.37
N SER A 223 -17.23 1.93 9.55
CA SER A 223 -16.62 3.10 10.17
C SER A 223 -16.75 3.05 11.68
N VAL A 224 -15.73 3.53 12.41
CA VAL A 224 -15.73 3.64 13.88
C VAL A 224 -15.66 5.12 14.25
N TYR A 225 -16.64 5.60 15.02
CA TYR A 225 -16.57 6.92 15.62
C TYR A 225 -15.80 6.85 16.94
N THR A 226 -14.78 7.69 17.09
CA THR A 226 -14.10 7.88 18.37
C THR A 226 -14.62 9.16 19.07
N GLN A 227 -15.12 9.08 20.30
CA GLN A 227 -15.34 7.90 21.14
C GLN A 227 -16.61 8.01 22.00
N ILE A 228 -16.96 6.94 22.70
CA ILE A 228 -18.17 6.90 23.54
C ILE A 228 -18.02 7.71 24.83
N THR A 229 -16.83 7.69 25.46
CA THR A 229 -16.52 8.36 26.72
C THR A 229 -15.23 9.12 26.57
N ASP A 230 -15.12 10.28 27.23
CA ASP A 230 -13.82 10.92 27.41
C ASP A 230 -12.84 9.96 28.11
N VAL A 231 -11.55 10.15 27.85
CA VAL A 231 -10.43 9.48 28.53
C VAL A 231 -9.49 10.53 29.11
N GLU A 232 -8.39 10.14 29.76
CA GLU A 232 -7.56 11.06 30.55
C GLU A 232 -7.03 12.26 29.74
N GLN A 233 -6.59 12.04 28.51
CA GLN A 233 -6.01 13.10 27.67
C GLN A 233 -6.98 13.65 26.62
N GLU A 234 -8.04 12.91 26.29
CA GLU A 234 -8.95 13.24 25.18
C GLU A 234 -10.39 13.49 25.67
N CYS A 235 -10.91 14.68 25.34
CA CYS A 235 -12.25 15.12 25.71
C CYS A 235 -13.25 15.06 24.55
N ASN A 236 -13.05 14.11 23.64
CA ASN A 236 -13.80 13.90 22.40
C ASN A 236 -14.92 12.83 22.54
N GLY A 237 -15.23 12.38 23.76
CA GLY A 237 -16.29 11.43 24.03
C GLY A 237 -17.69 12.04 24.05
N ILE A 238 -18.70 11.22 23.71
CA ILE A 238 -20.13 11.60 23.82
C ILE A 238 -20.57 11.70 25.30
N LEU A 239 -19.97 10.89 26.17
CA LEU A 239 -20.08 10.94 27.63
C LEU A 239 -18.83 11.56 28.24
N THR A 240 -19.00 12.23 29.38
CA THR A 240 -17.86 12.67 30.20
C THR A 240 -17.05 11.51 30.78
N TYR A 241 -15.82 11.77 31.23
CA TYR A 241 -14.89 10.75 31.76
C TYR A 241 -15.53 9.96 32.92
N ASP A 242 -16.27 10.66 33.79
CA ASP A 242 -16.99 10.09 34.93
C ASP A 242 -18.39 9.52 34.58
N ARG A 243 -18.78 9.55 33.30
CA ARG A 243 -20.07 9.10 32.76
C ARG A 243 -21.30 9.76 33.40
N LYS A 244 -21.15 10.91 34.05
CA LYS A 244 -22.27 11.62 34.69
C LYS A 244 -23.05 12.51 33.73
N VAL A 245 -22.41 12.97 32.65
CA VAL A 245 -23.03 13.89 31.70
C VAL A 245 -22.97 13.29 30.30
N LEU A 246 -24.15 13.11 29.71
CA LEU A 246 -24.30 12.93 28.27
C LEU A 246 -24.24 14.32 27.63
N LYS A 247 -23.27 14.55 26.75
CA LYS A 247 -22.98 15.90 26.23
C LYS A 247 -24.02 16.45 25.25
N VAL A 248 -24.98 15.62 24.84
CA VAL A 248 -26.07 15.98 23.93
C VAL A 248 -27.43 15.77 24.61
N SER A 249 -28.40 16.61 24.24
CA SER A 249 -29.79 16.49 24.69
C SER A 249 -30.49 15.26 24.08
N PRO A 250 -31.61 14.79 24.66
CA PRO A 250 -32.39 13.69 24.08
C PRO A 250 -32.86 13.94 22.64
N ALA A 251 -33.17 15.20 22.29
CA ALA A 251 -33.58 15.56 20.93
C ALA A 251 -32.41 15.46 19.93
N GLN A 252 -31.21 15.88 20.35
CA GLN A 252 -29.98 15.74 19.55
C GLN A 252 -29.60 14.27 19.39
N GLN A 253 -29.66 13.47 20.46
CA GLN A 253 -29.42 12.02 20.40
C GLN A 253 -30.38 11.33 19.41
N ALA A 254 -31.67 11.66 19.44
CA ALA A 254 -32.65 11.09 18.51
C ALA A 254 -32.33 11.45 17.04
N THR A 255 -31.86 12.68 16.81
CA THR A 255 -31.44 13.15 15.48
C THR A 255 -30.19 12.40 14.98
N MET A 256 -29.17 12.28 15.83
CA MET A 256 -27.95 11.53 15.52
C MET A 256 -28.28 10.06 15.23
N LYS A 257 -29.14 9.44 16.04
CA LYS A 257 -29.61 8.06 15.85
C LYS A 257 -30.25 7.85 14.48
N ALA A 258 -31.17 8.74 14.10
CA ALA A 258 -31.83 8.64 12.80
C ALA A 258 -30.82 8.70 11.64
N LYS A 259 -29.79 9.55 11.74
CA LYS A 259 -28.74 9.65 10.73
C LYS A 259 -27.85 8.41 10.69
N ILE A 260 -27.41 7.89 11.83
CA ILE A 260 -26.64 6.65 11.92
C ILE A 260 -27.43 5.50 11.29
N GLN A 261 -28.70 5.34 11.65
CA GLN A 261 -29.56 4.30 11.08
C GLN A 261 -29.76 4.45 9.58
N ARG A 262 -29.88 5.68 9.06
CA ARG A 262 -29.93 5.92 7.61
C ARG A 262 -28.63 5.50 6.93
N THR A 263 -27.47 5.89 7.48
CA THR A 263 -26.14 5.53 6.93
C THR A 263 -25.89 4.02 6.95
N ILE A 264 -26.38 3.33 7.98
CA ILE A 264 -26.30 1.86 8.08
C ILE A 264 -27.16 1.21 7.00
N ASN A 265 -28.41 1.66 6.83
CA ASN A 265 -29.41 0.95 6.01
C ASN A 265 -29.50 1.41 4.55
N SER A 266 -28.86 2.53 4.19
CA SER A 266 -28.93 3.10 2.85
C SER A 266 -27.62 3.73 2.40
N ARG A 267 -27.41 3.80 1.08
CA ARG A 267 -26.26 4.44 0.44
C ARG A 267 -26.69 5.70 -0.29
N TYR A 268 -25.78 6.68 -0.35
CA TYR A 268 -25.96 7.81 -1.25
C TYR A 268 -26.00 7.31 -2.70
N LYS A 269 -26.98 7.80 -3.47
CA LYS A 269 -27.17 7.43 -4.88
C LYS A 269 -26.77 8.58 -5.79
N ASP A 270 -27.44 9.72 -5.63
CA ASP A 270 -27.25 10.93 -6.41
C ASP A 270 -27.86 12.12 -5.66
N ALA A 271 -27.86 13.30 -6.28
CA ALA A 271 -28.55 14.45 -5.75
C ALA A 271 -29.35 15.19 -6.83
N THR A 272 -30.61 15.50 -6.53
CA THR A 272 -31.51 16.24 -7.42
C THR A 272 -31.37 17.74 -7.19
N THR A 273 -31.23 18.52 -8.27
CA THR A 273 -31.22 19.98 -8.19
C THR A 273 -32.58 20.52 -7.76
N ILE A 274 -32.60 21.28 -6.65
CA ILE A 274 -33.78 22.02 -6.17
C ILE A 274 -33.69 23.48 -6.60
N VAL A 275 -32.50 24.08 -6.48
CA VAL A 275 -32.20 25.43 -6.95
C VAL A 275 -30.85 25.40 -7.63
N SER A 276 -30.82 25.76 -8.91
CA SER A 276 -29.58 25.70 -9.69
C SER A 276 -28.53 26.69 -9.18
N ALA A 277 -27.25 26.30 -9.24
CA ALA A 277 -26.09 27.18 -9.22
C ALA A 277 -25.55 27.42 -10.64
N GLY A 278 -24.50 28.23 -10.77
CA GLY A 278 -23.93 28.69 -12.04
C GLY A 278 -23.30 27.59 -12.89
N ASP A 279 -22.91 26.45 -12.32
CA ASP A 279 -22.48 25.26 -13.06
C ASP A 279 -23.65 24.59 -13.81
N GLN A 280 -24.87 24.74 -13.29
CA GLN A 280 -26.08 24.12 -13.83
C GLN A 280 -26.89 25.06 -14.73
N SER A 281 -26.78 26.37 -14.52
CA SER A 281 -27.40 27.36 -15.39
C SER A 281 -26.57 28.64 -15.48
N SER A 282 -26.22 29.04 -16.70
CA SER A 282 -25.50 30.29 -16.97
C SER A 282 -26.38 31.53 -16.86
N SER A 283 -27.70 31.40 -16.74
CA SER A 283 -28.63 32.54 -16.71
C SER A 283 -28.89 33.09 -15.31
N ILE A 284 -28.34 32.47 -14.27
CA ILE A 284 -28.57 32.89 -12.89
C ILE A 284 -27.86 34.21 -12.62
N GLN A 285 -28.59 35.16 -12.04
CA GLN A 285 -28.05 36.43 -11.62
C GLN A 285 -28.16 36.62 -10.10
N TRP A 286 -27.15 37.26 -9.54
CA TRP A 286 -27.09 37.69 -8.15
C TRP A 286 -26.91 39.21 -8.08
N ARG A 287 -27.40 39.82 -7.00
CA ARG A 287 -27.00 41.16 -6.59
C ARG A 287 -25.73 41.05 -5.75
N TYR A 288 -24.77 41.95 -5.94
CA TYR A 288 -23.52 41.92 -5.18
C TYR A 288 -22.92 43.30 -4.86
N THR A 289 -22.16 43.36 -3.78
CA THR A 289 -21.27 44.46 -3.39
C THR A 289 -19.94 43.91 -2.91
N THR A 290 -18.91 44.76 -2.97
CA THR A 290 -17.54 44.50 -2.49
C THR A 290 -17.13 45.48 -1.41
N SER A 291 -18.06 46.37 -1.05
CA SER A 291 -17.96 47.28 0.08
C SER A 291 -18.92 46.77 1.15
N GLU A 292 -18.48 46.81 2.40
CA GLU A 292 -19.25 46.39 3.56
C GLU A 292 -20.66 47.03 3.55
N PRO A 293 -21.72 46.23 3.49
CA PRO A 293 -23.10 46.74 3.50
C PRO A 293 -23.59 47.02 4.93
N ALA A 294 -24.83 47.47 5.07
CA ALA A 294 -25.48 47.63 6.38
C ALA A 294 -25.59 46.27 7.10
N GLU A 295 -25.65 46.29 8.44
CA GLU A 295 -25.64 45.06 9.28
C GLU A 295 -26.81 44.11 8.98
N ASP A 296 -27.91 44.58 8.41
CA ASP A 296 -29.12 43.82 8.07
C ASP A 296 -29.16 43.33 6.61
N TRP A 297 -28.05 43.41 5.86
CA TRP A 297 -27.98 43.09 4.43
C TRP A 297 -28.48 41.68 4.04
N PHE A 298 -28.53 40.75 4.99
CA PHE A 298 -28.95 39.37 4.80
C PHE A 298 -30.45 39.13 5.07
N THR A 299 -31.19 40.14 5.54
CA THR A 299 -32.64 40.01 5.80
C THR A 299 -33.46 40.03 4.51
N THR A 300 -34.70 39.54 4.62
CA THR A 300 -35.62 39.44 3.47
C THR A 300 -36.10 40.79 2.93
N ASP A 301 -36.16 41.80 3.79
CA ASP A 301 -36.70 43.14 3.51
C ASP A 301 -35.63 44.18 3.11
N PHE A 302 -34.34 43.83 3.20
CA PHE A 302 -33.26 44.72 2.79
C PHE A 302 -33.30 45.06 1.28
N ASP A 303 -33.22 46.35 0.97
CA ASP A 303 -33.21 46.87 -0.41
C ASP A 303 -31.82 46.84 -1.03
N ALA A 304 -31.55 45.79 -1.81
CA ALA A 304 -30.32 45.62 -2.58
C ALA A 304 -30.38 46.24 -3.99
N SER A 305 -31.33 47.14 -4.28
CA SER A 305 -31.49 47.73 -5.62
C SER A 305 -30.26 48.52 -6.09
N SER A 306 -29.52 49.12 -5.16
CA SER A 306 -28.27 49.86 -5.39
C SER A 306 -27.05 48.96 -5.65
N TRP A 307 -27.14 47.65 -5.36
CA TRP A 307 -26.06 46.70 -5.58
C TRP A 307 -25.91 46.38 -7.08
N LYS A 308 -24.69 46.04 -7.48
CA LYS A 308 -24.38 45.58 -8.84
C LYS A 308 -25.08 44.24 -9.09
N THR A 309 -25.26 43.88 -10.36
CA THR A 309 -25.76 42.56 -10.77
C THR A 309 -24.66 41.80 -11.48
N GLY A 310 -24.50 40.51 -11.17
CA GLY A 310 -23.53 39.62 -11.79
C GLY A 310 -24.14 38.24 -12.08
N TYR A 311 -23.60 37.54 -13.07
CA TYR A 311 -23.94 36.14 -13.32
C TYR A 311 -23.24 35.21 -12.32
N ALA A 312 -23.91 34.12 -11.96
CA ALA A 312 -23.43 33.11 -11.02
C ALA A 312 -22.08 32.47 -11.43
N GLY A 313 -21.30 32.08 -10.41
CA GLY A 313 -19.87 31.79 -10.51
C GLY A 313 -19.07 33.08 -10.39
N PHE A 314 -18.93 33.63 -9.18
CA PHE A 314 -18.19 34.87 -8.95
C PHE A 314 -16.72 34.56 -8.70
N GLY A 315 -15.82 35.23 -9.42
CA GLY A 315 -14.38 35.18 -9.19
C GLY A 315 -13.52 34.87 -10.43
N GLY A 316 -12.24 34.55 -10.23
CA GLY A 316 -11.21 34.57 -11.29
C GLY A 316 -11.43 33.60 -12.45
N SER A 317 -12.01 32.44 -12.17
CA SER A 317 -12.43 31.42 -13.15
C SER A 317 -13.93 31.47 -13.45
N GLY A 318 -14.65 32.43 -12.87
CA GLY A 318 -16.09 32.58 -12.94
C GLY A 318 -16.58 33.52 -14.04
N ARG A 319 -17.91 33.73 -14.10
CA ARG A 319 -18.54 34.64 -15.07
C ARG A 319 -18.58 36.09 -14.61
N THR A 320 -18.55 36.32 -13.30
CA THR A 320 -18.48 37.67 -12.73
C THR A 320 -17.20 37.81 -11.95
N ALA A 321 -16.25 38.58 -12.49
CA ALA A 321 -14.97 38.79 -11.82
C ALA A 321 -15.13 39.63 -10.55
N TRP A 322 -14.30 39.33 -9.55
CA TRP A 322 -14.17 40.03 -8.29
C TRP A 322 -12.74 39.87 -7.77
N SER A 323 -12.21 40.90 -7.09
CA SER A 323 -10.80 40.93 -6.66
C SER A 323 -10.53 41.57 -5.29
N SER A 324 -11.54 41.97 -4.51
CA SER A 324 -11.31 42.52 -3.17
C SER A 324 -11.13 41.41 -2.12
N SER A 325 -10.98 41.78 -0.85
CA SER A 325 -10.97 40.82 0.26
C SER A 325 -12.37 40.29 0.58
N ASP A 326 -13.40 41.13 0.43
CA ASP A 326 -14.78 40.73 0.76
C ASP A 326 -15.75 40.89 -0.43
N ILE A 327 -16.68 39.94 -0.55
CA ILE A 327 -17.84 40.02 -1.43
C ILE A 327 -19.11 39.60 -0.68
N TRP A 328 -20.17 40.38 -0.86
CA TRP A 328 -21.51 40.06 -0.40
C TRP A 328 -22.40 39.86 -1.62
N ILE A 329 -23.04 38.70 -1.71
CA ILE A 329 -23.96 38.34 -2.80
C ILE A 329 -25.32 37.95 -2.23
N ARG A 330 -26.42 38.31 -2.91
CA ARG A 330 -27.76 37.83 -2.57
C ARG A 330 -28.66 37.65 -3.78
N ARG A 331 -29.60 36.71 -3.68
CA ARG A 331 -30.67 36.50 -4.68
C ARG A 331 -31.92 35.93 -4.05
N SER A 332 -33.05 36.10 -4.73
CA SER A 332 -34.30 35.43 -4.38
C SER A 332 -34.43 34.11 -5.14
N PHE A 333 -35.10 33.14 -4.53
CA PHE A 333 -35.42 31.85 -5.15
C PHE A 333 -36.73 31.28 -4.59
N LYS A 334 -37.28 30.29 -5.28
CA LYS A 334 -38.52 29.60 -4.89
C LYS A 334 -38.28 28.10 -4.82
N ILE A 335 -38.90 27.46 -3.83
CA ILE A 335 -39.00 26.02 -3.72
C ILE A 335 -40.49 25.66 -3.83
N ASN A 336 -40.84 24.79 -4.76
CA ASN A 336 -42.22 24.35 -4.99
C ASN A 336 -42.33 22.83 -4.80
N ASN A 337 -43.48 22.34 -4.35
CA ASN A 337 -43.82 20.90 -4.27
C ASN A 337 -42.76 20.06 -3.53
N PHE A 338 -42.24 20.58 -2.42
CA PHE A 338 -41.20 19.92 -1.64
C PHE A 338 -41.80 19.05 -0.54
N ASP A 339 -41.32 17.81 -0.40
CA ASP A 339 -41.68 16.95 0.71
C ASP A 339 -40.95 17.39 1.99
N ALA A 340 -41.67 18.03 2.89
CA ALA A 340 -41.13 18.55 4.15
C ALA A 340 -40.46 17.46 5.02
N ASN A 341 -40.86 16.18 4.87
CA ASN A 341 -40.24 15.08 5.61
C ASN A 341 -38.79 14.81 5.18
N ARG A 342 -38.38 15.35 4.02
CA ARG A 342 -37.04 15.21 3.45
C ARG A 342 -36.19 16.45 3.65
N LEU A 343 -36.64 17.42 4.45
CA LEU A 343 -35.92 18.69 4.64
C LEU A 343 -34.48 18.47 5.13
N GLN A 344 -34.24 17.50 6.01
CA GLN A 344 -32.89 17.17 6.49
C GLN A 344 -31.94 16.59 5.43
N ASP A 345 -32.43 16.23 4.24
CA ASP A 345 -31.62 15.71 3.12
C ASP A 345 -31.24 16.83 2.11
N LEU A 346 -31.75 18.05 2.31
CA LEU A 346 -31.40 19.22 1.51
C LEU A 346 -29.99 19.70 1.86
N ARG A 347 -29.18 19.99 0.85
CA ARG A 347 -27.79 20.45 0.97
C ARG A 347 -27.58 21.71 0.14
N LEU A 348 -26.67 22.56 0.60
CA LEU A 348 -26.10 23.63 -0.22
C LEU A 348 -25.22 22.98 -1.29
N TRP A 349 -25.38 23.41 -2.55
CA TRP A 349 -24.48 23.05 -3.64
C TRP A 349 -23.49 24.19 -3.81
N LEU A 350 -22.34 24.09 -3.15
CA LEU A 350 -21.48 25.24 -2.84
C LEU A 350 -20.06 25.04 -3.39
N PHE A 351 -19.57 26.08 -4.05
CA PHE A 351 -18.15 26.28 -4.33
C PHE A 351 -17.78 27.61 -3.66
N HIS A 352 -16.90 27.57 -2.66
CA HIS A 352 -16.43 28.74 -1.93
C HIS A 352 -14.92 28.76 -1.83
N ASP A 353 -14.39 29.96 -1.73
CA ASP A 353 -13.00 30.23 -1.45
C ASP A 353 -12.90 30.83 -0.07
N GLU A 354 -12.04 30.23 0.75
CA GLU A 354 -11.83 30.58 2.15
C GLU A 354 -13.14 30.75 2.96
N ASP A 355 -13.20 31.75 3.82
CA ASP A 355 -14.25 31.86 4.82
C ASP A 355 -15.54 32.36 4.17
N ALA A 356 -16.66 31.70 4.46
CA ALA A 356 -17.96 32.18 4.00
C ALA A 356 -19.08 31.92 5.00
N GLU A 357 -20.05 32.84 4.99
CA GLU A 357 -21.26 32.81 5.81
C GLU A 357 -22.47 32.87 4.89
N ILE A 358 -23.40 31.94 5.07
CA ILE A 358 -24.60 31.80 4.24
C ILE A 358 -25.82 31.96 5.12
N TYR A 359 -26.71 32.85 4.71
CA TYR A 359 -27.94 33.18 5.40
C TYR A 359 -29.15 32.85 4.52
N ILE A 360 -30.18 32.28 5.13
CA ILE A 360 -31.47 31.98 4.50
C ILE A 360 -32.56 32.74 5.25
N ASN A 361 -33.27 33.61 4.52
CA ASN A 361 -34.35 34.43 5.08
C ASN A 361 -33.98 35.16 6.37
N GLY A 362 -32.75 35.66 6.48
CA GLY A 362 -32.26 36.37 7.65
C GLY A 362 -31.59 35.49 8.72
N VAL A 363 -31.62 34.16 8.58
CA VAL A 363 -31.09 33.21 9.57
C VAL A 363 -29.79 32.60 9.06
N LEU A 364 -28.76 32.54 9.90
CA LEU A 364 -27.50 31.87 9.57
C LEU A 364 -27.77 30.39 9.28
N ALA A 365 -27.39 29.95 8.08
CA ALA A 365 -27.67 28.62 7.57
C ALA A 365 -26.40 27.77 7.35
N ALA A 366 -25.25 28.39 7.13
CA ALA A 366 -23.96 27.71 7.14
C ALA A 366 -22.82 28.71 7.37
N LYS A 367 -21.72 28.23 7.96
CA LYS A 367 -20.46 28.95 8.10
C LYS A 367 -19.31 27.99 7.81
N MET A 368 -18.38 28.41 6.97
CA MET A 368 -17.25 27.58 6.55
C MET A 368 -15.94 28.37 6.67
N THR A 369 -14.84 27.62 6.84
CA THR A 369 -13.47 28.12 6.82
C THR A 369 -12.64 27.34 5.82
N GLY A 370 -11.64 27.96 5.21
CA GLY A 370 -10.82 27.34 4.14
C GLY A 370 -11.59 27.20 2.82
N TYR A 371 -11.00 26.62 1.77
CA TYR A 371 -11.58 26.61 0.42
C TYR A 371 -11.91 25.20 -0.08
N ASN A 372 -12.79 25.10 -1.08
CA ASN A 372 -12.91 23.92 -1.93
C ASN A 372 -12.54 24.27 -3.39
N THR A 373 -12.23 23.26 -4.21
CA THR A 373 -11.76 23.46 -5.59
C THR A 373 -12.81 23.07 -6.65
N LYS A 374 -13.99 22.66 -6.19
CA LYS A 374 -15.13 22.21 -6.99
C LYS A 374 -16.40 22.40 -6.17
N TYR A 375 -17.55 22.31 -6.82
CA TYR A 375 -18.83 22.27 -6.12
C TYR A 375 -18.98 21.00 -5.29
N GLU A 376 -19.44 21.16 -4.06
CA GLU A 376 -19.66 20.07 -3.11
C GLU A 376 -21.01 20.23 -2.40
N LEU A 377 -21.52 19.13 -1.84
CA LEU A 377 -22.75 19.12 -1.06
C LEU A 377 -22.43 19.49 0.39
N TRP A 378 -22.91 20.65 0.83
CA TRP A 378 -22.68 21.14 2.19
C TRP A 378 -23.95 21.05 3.04
N PRO A 379 -23.86 20.55 4.29
CA PRO A 379 -25.00 20.56 5.21
C PRO A 379 -25.39 22.00 5.61
N MET A 380 -26.63 22.14 6.06
CA MET A 380 -27.16 23.38 6.62
C MET A 380 -27.45 23.22 8.11
N LEU A 381 -27.35 24.33 8.84
CA LEU A 381 -27.82 24.44 10.21
C LEU A 381 -29.34 24.19 10.28
N PRO A 382 -29.84 23.51 11.34
CA PRO A 382 -31.27 23.25 11.51
C PRO A 382 -32.14 24.51 11.42
N GLU A 383 -31.68 25.62 11.98
CA GLU A 383 -32.36 26.92 11.96
C GLU A 383 -32.48 27.45 10.52
N GLY A 384 -31.40 27.33 9.73
CA GLY A 384 -31.40 27.68 8.32
C GLY A 384 -32.32 26.80 7.46
N LEU A 385 -32.43 25.51 7.78
CA LEU A 385 -33.40 24.62 7.14
C LEU A 385 -34.84 25.02 7.48
N GLN A 386 -35.12 25.30 8.76
CA GLN A 386 -36.45 25.72 9.23
C GLN A 386 -36.86 27.10 8.70
N ALA A 387 -35.89 27.96 8.37
CA ALA A 387 -36.16 29.26 7.78
C ALA A 387 -36.69 29.18 6.34
N LEU A 388 -36.55 28.05 5.64
CA LEU A 388 -36.99 27.89 4.26
C LEU A 388 -38.52 27.89 4.14
N LYS A 389 -39.04 28.67 3.19
CA LYS A 389 -40.44 28.63 2.74
C LYS A 389 -40.55 27.62 1.60
N LEU A 390 -41.33 26.56 1.81
CA LEU A 390 -41.43 25.41 0.90
C LEU A 390 -42.71 25.44 0.03
N ASP A 391 -43.50 26.50 0.13
CA ASP A 391 -44.85 26.67 -0.45
C ASP A 391 -44.87 27.47 -1.76
N GLY A 392 -43.71 27.71 -2.38
CA GLY A 392 -43.56 28.55 -3.57
C GLY A 392 -43.41 30.05 -3.30
N SER A 393 -43.39 30.46 -2.03
CA SER A 393 -43.04 31.83 -1.63
C SER A 393 -41.58 32.16 -1.92
N ASP A 394 -41.27 33.46 -2.02
CA ASP A 394 -39.90 33.92 -2.18
C ASP A 394 -39.08 33.68 -0.91
N ASN A 395 -37.96 33.02 -1.12
CA ASN A 395 -36.84 32.90 -0.19
C ASN A 395 -35.71 33.82 -0.64
N VAL A 396 -34.89 34.26 0.31
CA VAL A 396 -33.64 35.00 0.06
C VAL A 396 -32.47 34.15 0.55
N ILE A 397 -31.48 33.96 -0.31
CA ILE A 397 -30.15 33.48 0.07
C ILE A 397 -29.17 34.65 -0.03
N ALA A 398 -28.39 34.84 1.03
CA ALA A 398 -27.41 35.90 1.16
C ALA A 398 -26.08 35.29 1.63
N ILE A 399 -24.97 35.66 1.00
CA ILE A 399 -23.66 35.05 1.24
C ILE A 399 -22.61 36.14 1.37
N HIS A 400 -21.82 36.09 2.43
CA HIS A 400 -20.58 36.83 2.58
C HIS A 400 -19.43 35.84 2.39
N CYS A 401 -18.48 36.18 1.53
CA CYS A 401 -17.26 35.43 1.32
C CYS A 401 -16.08 36.35 1.53
N LYS A 402 -15.14 35.92 2.38
CA LYS A 402 -13.94 36.63 2.76
C LYS A 402 -12.73 35.87 2.26
N GLN A 403 -12.04 36.50 1.33
CA GLN A 403 -10.77 36.11 0.77
C GLN A 403 -9.61 36.80 1.48
N THR A 404 -8.60 36.03 1.80
CA THR A 404 -7.29 36.42 2.31
C THR A 404 -6.19 36.03 1.32
N THR A 405 -6.27 34.85 0.69
CA THR A 405 -5.30 34.34 -0.31
C THR A 405 -5.92 33.38 -1.34
N GLY A 406 -5.51 33.46 -2.62
CA GLY A 406 -5.81 32.39 -3.60
C GLY A 406 -6.94 32.67 -4.60
N GLY A 407 -7.75 31.65 -4.90
CA GLY A 407 -8.42 31.42 -6.19
C GLY A 407 -9.64 32.29 -6.54
N GLN A 408 -10.21 32.98 -5.55
CA GLN A 408 -11.42 33.82 -5.59
C GLN A 408 -12.54 33.10 -6.34
N PHE A 409 -13.35 32.29 -5.66
CA PHE A 409 -14.56 31.71 -6.25
C PHE A 409 -15.69 31.59 -5.22
N ILE A 410 -16.90 32.06 -5.56
CA ILE A 410 -18.11 31.83 -4.74
C ILE A 410 -19.36 31.63 -5.62
N ASP A 411 -20.09 30.56 -5.37
CA ASP A 411 -21.43 30.32 -5.89
C ASP A 411 -22.18 29.25 -5.09
N CYS A 412 -23.51 29.34 -5.05
CA CYS A 412 -24.32 28.44 -4.24
C CYS A 412 -25.68 28.13 -4.89
N GLY A 413 -26.08 26.86 -4.83
CA GLY A 413 -27.43 26.38 -5.13
C GLY A 413 -27.94 25.46 -4.03
N PHE A 414 -28.98 24.69 -4.33
CA PHE A 414 -29.55 23.68 -3.43
C PHE A 414 -29.75 22.36 -4.17
N LYS A 415 -29.32 21.27 -3.54
CA LYS A 415 -29.54 19.91 -4.02
C LYS A 415 -30.11 19.03 -2.92
N MET A 416 -30.97 18.12 -3.30
CA MET A 416 -31.57 17.10 -2.45
C MET A 416 -30.80 15.80 -2.58
N LYS A 417 -30.19 15.28 -1.52
CA LYS A 417 -29.55 13.95 -1.57
C LYS A 417 -30.62 12.87 -1.75
N ASN A 418 -30.37 11.88 -2.59
CA ASN A 418 -31.19 10.70 -2.73
C ASN A 418 -30.43 9.46 -2.31
N TYR A 419 -31.17 8.48 -1.79
CA TYR A 419 -30.61 7.27 -1.22
C TYR A 419 -31.19 6.03 -1.88
N VAL A 420 -30.44 4.95 -1.83
CA VAL A 420 -30.89 3.60 -2.18
C VAL A 420 -30.77 2.71 -0.95
N SER A 421 -31.78 1.89 -0.69
CA SER A 421 -31.75 0.93 0.43
C SER A 421 -30.68 -0.11 0.16
N ASN A 422 -29.95 -0.55 1.19
CA ASN A 422 -28.96 -1.61 1.03
C ASN A 422 -29.59 -2.92 0.56
N SER A 423 -30.86 -3.18 0.90
CA SER A 423 -31.62 -4.35 0.41
C SER A 423 -31.80 -4.37 -1.11
N ASP A 424 -31.72 -3.20 -1.74
CA ASP A 424 -31.93 -3.04 -3.17
C ASP A 424 -30.59 -3.06 -3.94
N LEU A 425 -29.47 -3.09 -3.22
CA LEU A 425 -28.14 -3.23 -3.81
C LEU A 425 -27.89 -4.70 -4.14
N GLN A 426 -27.56 -4.96 -5.40
CA GLN A 426 -26.94 -6.21 -5.80
C GLN A 426 -25.46 -6.09 -5.49
N VAL A 427 -25.00 -6.80 -4.47
CA VAL A 427 -23.59 -6.81 -4.06
C VAL A 427 -23.08 -8.20 -4.37
N GLU A 428 -22.13 -8.28 -5.29
CA GLU A 428 -21.44 -9.53 -5.56
C GLU A 428 -20.68 -9.96 -4.30
N PRO A 429 -20.60 -11.27 -4.01
CA PRO A 429 -19.79 -11.75 -2.90
C PRO A 429 -18.34 -11.29 -3.09
N MET A 430 -17.66 -11.03 -1.96
CA MET A 430 -16.22 -10.78 -1.99
C MET A 430 -15.53 -11.94 -2.72
N PRO A 431 -14.54 -11.67 -3.59
CA PRO A 431 -13.77 -12.73 -4.23
C PRO A 431 -13.21 -13.68 -3.17
N GLU A 432 -13.26 -14.99 -3.42
CA GLU A 432 -12.55 -15.93 -2.56
C GLU A 432 -11.06 -15.56 -2.57
N LYS A 433 -10.49 -15.38 -1.37
CA LYS A 433 -9.05 -15.20 -1.21
C LYS A 433 -8.38 -16.45 -1.75
N THR A 434 -7.67 -16.31 -2.86
CA THR A 434 -6.85 -17.41 -3.37
C THR A 434 -5.64 -17.51 -2.46
N PRO A 435 -5.42 -18.65 -1.76
CA PRO A 435 -4.23 -18.83 -0.96
C PRO A 435 -2.98 -18.59 -1.80
N ALA A 436 -1.90 -18.17 -1.15
CA ALA A 436 -0.61 -18.17 -1.80
C ALA A 436 -0.33 -19.55 -2.38
N PRO A 437 0.03 -19.67 -3.68
CA PRO A 437 0.46 -20.95 -4.20
C PRO A 437 1.70 -21.38 -3.42
N GLU A 438 1.69 -22.60 -2.88
CA GLU A 438 2.88 -23.19 -2.30
C GLU A 438 3.84 -23.52 -3.44
N PHE A 439 4.97 -22.80 -3.50
CA PHE A 439 5.96 -23.00 -4.55
C PHE A 439 6.90 -24.13 -4.18
N THR A 440 7.10 -25.06 -5.11
CA THR A 440 8.02 -26.19 -4.92
C THR A 440 9.23 -26.08 -5.83
N THR A 441 10.37 -26.59 -5.35
CA THR A 441 11.57 -26.67 -6.17
C THR A 441 11.35 -27.69 -7.29
N VAL A 442 11.71 -27.31 -8.53
CA VAL A 442 11.61 -28.20 -9.70
C VAL A 442 12.99 -28.65 -10.12
N SER A 443 13.23 -29.97 -10.09
CA SER A 443 14.49 -30.55 -10.53
C SER A 443 14.83 -30.14 -11.97
N GLY A 444 16.08 -29.74 -12.21
CA GLY A 444 16.57 -29.36 -13.53
C GLY A 444 16.38 -27.89 -13.93
N LYS A 445 15.71 -27.06 -13.12
CA LYS A 445 15.51 -25.63 -13.39
C LYS A 445 15.92 -24.76 -12.19
N ALA A 446 16.30 -23.52 -12.48
CA ALA A 446 16.56 -22.48 -11.49
C ALA A 446 16.22 -21.10 -12.06
N TYR A 447 16.15 -20.09 -11.21
CA TYR A 447 16.13 -18.70 -11.61
C TYR A 447 17.54 -18.10 -11.57
N LEU A 448 17.80 -17.16 -12.47
CA LEU A 448 18.93 -16.24 -12.42
C LEU A 448 18.38 -14.81 -12.41
N MET A 449 18.77 -14.05 -11.41
CA MET A 449 18.53 -12.61 -11.33
C MET A 449 19.79 -11.88 -11.78
N ALA A 450 19.64 -10.99 -12.75
CA ALA A 450 20.65 -10.01 -13.15
C ALA A 450 20.23 -8.64 -12.63
N TYR A 451 21.09 -8.00 -11.83
CA TYR A 451 20.75 -6.75 -11.15
C TYR A 451 21.94 -5.80 -11.07
N THR A 452 21.65 -4.55 -10.75
CA THR A 452 22.68 -3.54 -10.43
C THR A 452 22.66 -3.20 -8.95
N ARG A 453 23.69 -2.51 -8.44
CA ARG A 453 23.70 -1.95 -7.08
C ARG A 453 24.03 -0.48 -7.17
N SER A 454 23.38 0.39 -6.40
CA SER A 454 23.66 1.84 -6.42
C SER A 454 25.14 2.17 -6.17
N THR A 455 25.81 1.37 -5.34
CA THR A 455 27.21 1.57 -4.97
C THR A 455 28.19 1.25 -6.08
N SER A 456 27.86 0.33 -7.00
CA SER A 456 28.80 -0.11 -8.04
C SER A 456 28.36 0.19 -9.46
N LYS A 457 27.05 0.30 -9.73
CA LYS A 457 26.45 0.42 -11.08
C LYS A 457 27.01 -0.60 -12.07
N LYS A 458 27.30 -1.81 -11.59
CA LYS A 458 27.77 -2.94 -12.39
C LYS A 458 26.73 -4.05 -12.33
N MET A 459 26.77 -4.96 -13.30
CA MET A 459 25.91 -6.14 -13.30
C MET A 459 26.42 -7.17 -12.29
N HIS A 460 25.50 -7.70 -11.49
CA HIS A 460 25.70 -8.79 -10.53
C HIS A 460 24.70 -9.91 -10.82
N TYR A 461 24.98 -11.11 -10.30
CA TYR A 461 24.07 -12.24 -10.38
C TYR A 461 23.68 -12.80 -9.02
N ALA A 462 22.45 -13.33 -8.95
CA ALA A 462 21.98 -14.19 -7.88
C ALA A 462 21.10 -15.30 -8.47
N TYR A 463 21.01 -16.43 -7.81
CA TYR A 463 20.17 -17.54 -8.26
C TYR A 463 19.19 -17.98 -7.17
N SER A 464 18.09 -18.61 -7.57
CA SER A 464 17.08 -19.14 -6.66
C SER A 464 16.45 -20.41 -7.25
N PHE A 465 15.96 -21.30 -6.39
CA PHE A 465 15.18 -22.48 -6.79
C PHE A 465 13.69 -22.34 -6.52
N ASP A 466 13.29 -21.36 -5.71
CA ASP A 466 11.91 -21.14 -5.27
C ASP A 466 11.37 -19.75 -5.66
N GLY A 467 12.22 -18.87 -6.19
CA GLY A 467 11.87 -17.50 -6.57
C GLY A 467 11.83 -16.52 -5.40
N ALA A 468 11.86 -17.01 -4.17
CA ALA A 468 11.75 -16.23 -2.93
C ALA A 468 13.11 -16.06 -2.23
N LYS A 469 13.93 -17.11 -2.21
CA LYS A 469 15.24 -17.16 -1.55
C LYS A 469 16.35 -17.15 -2.58
N TRP A 470 17.12 -16.07 -2.59
CA TRP A 470 18.17 -15.79 -3.54
C TRP A 470 19.55 -15.91 -2.91
N THR A 471 20.45 -16.57 -3.63
CA THR A 471 21.86 -16.70 -3.27
C THR A 471 22.71 -15.92 -4.26
N THR A 472 23.54 -15.00 -3.79
CA THR A 472 24.44 -14.21 -4.65
C THR A 472 25.51 -15.08 -5.29
N LEU A 473 25.78 -14.88 -6.58
CA LEU A 473 26.97 -15.42 -7.24
C LEU A 473 28.16 -14.48 -7.06
N ASN A 474 29.38 -15.00 -7.23
CA ASN A 474 30.64 -14.24 -7.14
C ASN A 474 30.81 -13.46 -5.82
N GLY A 475 30.21 -13.93 -4.71
CA GLY A 475 30.23 -13.19 -3.44
C GLY A 475 29.65 -11.78 -3.55
N ASN A 476 28.62 -11.60 -4.41
CA ASN A 476 28.00 -10.31 -4.72
C ASN A 476 28.97 -9.28 -5.35
N ARG A 477 29.98 -9.77 -6.09
CA ARG A 477 30.86 -8.96 -6.95
C ARG A 477 30.36 -8.93 -8.40
N PRO A 478 30.76 -7.90 -9.18
CA PRO A 478 30.39 -7.80 -10.58
C PRO A 478 30.75 -9.04 -11.40
N VAL A 479 29.90 -9.38 -12.38
CA VAL A 479 30.03 -10.62 -13.17
C VAL A 479 30.48 -10.40 -14.62
N LEU A 480 30.52 -9.15 -15.10
CA LEU A 480 31.09 -8.86 -16.43
C LEU A 480 32.61 -8.96 -16.41
N GLY A 481 33.18 -9.44 -17.52
CA GLY A 481 34.62 -9.58 -17.73
C GLY A 481 35.39 -8.26 -17.62
N GLY A 482 36.72 -8.36 -17.47
CA GLY A 482 37.60 -7.20 -17.26
C GLY A 482 37.56 -6.18 -18.40
N GLU A 483 37.21 -6.60 -19.61
CA GLU A 483 36.97 -5.74 -20.77
C GLU A 483 35.79 -4.76 -20.58
N PHE A 484 34.92 -5.01 -19.61
CA PHE A 484 33.81 -4.13 -19.22
C PHE A 484 34.05 -3.38 -17.91
N ALA A 485 35.29 -3.37 -17.37
CA ALA A 485 35.60 -2.75 -16.08
C ALA A 485 35.15 -1.28 -15.98
N ASP A 486 35.20 -0.53 -17.08
CA ASP A 486 34.80 0.89 -17.15
C ASP A 486 33.32 1.09 -17.53
N THR A 487 32.56 0.01 -17.76
CA THR A 487 31.15 0.10 -18.19
C THR A 487 30.23 0.20 -16.98
N GLU A 488 29.53 1.33 -16.81
CA GLU A 488 28.48 1.49 -15.81
C GLU A 488 27.08 1.31 -16.45
N LEU A 489 26.26 0.48 -15.83
CA LEU A 489 24.97 0.02 -16.33
C LEU A 489 23.86 0.38 -15.34
N LYS A 490 22.63 0.50 -15.84
CA LYS A 490 21.38 0.54 -15.05
C LYS A 490 20.34 -0.40 -15.64
N ALA A 491 19.49 -0.99 -14.80
CA ALA A 491 18.39 -1.86 -15.23
C ALA A 491 18.80 -2.93 -16.28
N PRO A 492 19.76 -3.82 -16.00
CA PRO A 492 20.11 -4.92 -16.91
C PRO A 492 18.92 -5.86 -17.13
N PHE A 493 18.46 -5.92 -18.37
CA PHE A 493 17.38 -6.79 -18.80
C PHE A 493 17.90 -7.89 -19.74
N ILE A 494 17.81 -9.14 -19.29
CA ILE A 494 18.27 -10.33 -20.02
C ILE A 494 17.06 -11.18 -20.40
N ARG A 495 16.99 -11.58 -21.67
CA ARG A 495 16.11 -12.66 -22.12
C ARG A 495 16.82 -13.63 -23.05
N ARG A 496 16.30 -14.86 -23.09
CA ARG A 496 16.71 -15.91 -24.02
C ARG A 496 15.85 -15.84 -25.28
N VAL A 497 16.48 -16.01 -26.43
CA VAL A 497 15.80 -16.25 -27.71
C VAL A 497 16.43 -17.45 -28.39
N ASN A 498 15.61 -18.30 -29.00
CA ASN A 498 16.11 -19.37 -29.86
C ASN A 498 16.13 -18.87 -31.31
N ILE A 499 17.32 -18.80 -31.90
CA ILE A 499 17.52 -18.40 -33.30
C ILE A 499 18.17 -19.57 -34.02
N ASP A 500 17.48 -20.10 -35.03
CA ASP A 500 17.96 -21.23 -35.83
C ASP A 500 18.41 -22.45 -35.00
N GLY A 501 17.69 -22.75 -33.92
CA GLY A 501 17.98 -23.88 -33.02
C GLY A 501 19.09 -23.62 -32.01
N LYS A 502 19.59 -22.38 -31.90
CA LYS A 502 20.59 -21.97 -30.91
C LYS A 502 19.99 -21.00 -29.91
N ASP A 503 20.19 -21.27 -28.63
CA ASP A 503 19.83 -20.34 -27.56
C ASP A 503 20.88 -19.23 -27.49
N VAL A 504 20.42 -17.99 -27.57
CA VAL A 504 21.23 -16.78 -27.40
C VAL A 504 20.59 -15.91 -26.34
N PHE A 505 21.41 -15.40 -25.41
CA PHE A 505 21.00 -14.44 -24.40
C PHE A 505 21.33 -13.05 -24.88
N HIS A 506 20.34 -12.16 -24.93
CA HIS A 506 20.56 -10.73 -25.18
C HIS A 506 20.29 -9.93 -23.91
N LEU A 507 21.27 -9.11 -23.55
CA LEU A 507 21.21 -8.13 -22.49
C LEU A 507 21.03 -6.74 -23.10
N VAL A 508 20.05 -5.99 -22.61
CA VAL A 508 20.00 -4.54 -22.78
C VAL A 508 20.13 -3.86 -21.42
N ALA A 509 20.75 -2.68 -21.37
CA ALA A 509 20.87 -1.93 -20.12
C ALA A 509 20.91 -0.42 -20.38
N GLY A 510 20.30 0.34 -19.49
CA GLY A 510 20.40 1.80 -19.48
C GLY A 510 21.82 2.27 -19.24
N MET A 511 22.17 3.43 -19.82
CA MET A 511 23.48 4.05 -19.59
C MET A 511 23.48 4.82 -18.26
N ALA A 512 24.52 4.65 -17.44
CA ALA A 512 24.64 5.43 -16.20
C ALA A 512 24.92 6.92 -16.46
N ASP A 513 25.64 7.23 -17.53
CA ASP A 513 25.82 8.59 -18.05
C ASP A 513 24.62 9.01 -18.90
N THR A 514 23.72 9.79 -18.31
CA THR A 514 22.49 10.27 -18.94
C THR A 514 22.71 11.42 -19.93
N SER A 515 23.96 11.87 -20.14
CA SER A 515 24.30 12.87 -21.17
C SER A 515 24.39 12.26 -22.57
N GLN A 516 24.58 10.94 -22.66
CA GLN A 516 24.72 10.23 -23.93
C GLN A 516 23.38 9.60 -24.37
N PRO A 517 22.98 9.76 -25.64
CA PRO A 517 21.80 9.09 -26.16
C PRO A 517 22.08 7.61 -26.43
N GLY A 518 21.33 6.70 -25.81
CA GLY A 518 21.41 5.26 -26.11
C GLY A 518 21.16 4.32 -24.94
N PHE A 519 21.43 3.04 -25.22
CA PHE A 519 21.47 1.93 -24.26
C PHE A 519 22.56 0.93 -24.68
N TYR A 520 22.99 0.09 -23.75
CA TYR A 520 23.93 -1.00 -24.04
C TYR A 520 23.20 -2.22 -24.60
N HIS A 521 23.84 -2.94 -25.53
CA HIS A 521 23.44 -4.27 -25.97
C HIS A 521 24.63 -5.22 -25.91
N LEU A 522 24.48 -6.32 -25.18
CA LEU A 522 25.46 -7.41 -25.11
C LEU A 522 24.77 -8.73 -25.45
N GLN A 523 25.53 -9.70 -25.95
CA GLN A 523 25.04 -11.04 -26.22
C GLN A 523 25.95 -12.11 -25.59
N SER A 524 25.37 -13.24 -25.23
CA SER A 524 26.10 -14.38 -24.70
C SER A 524 25.42 -15.69 -25.09
N GLU A 525 26.19 -16.77 -25.23
CA GLU A 525 25.67 -18.12 -25.41
C GLU A 525 25.64 -18.92 -24.08
N ASP A 526 26.32 -18.43 -23.03
CA ASP A 526 26.55 -19.19 -21.79
C ASP A 526 26.38 -18.38 -20.50
N LEU A 527 25.95 -17.11 -20.60
CA LEU A 527 25.77 -16.15 -19.50
C LEU A 527 27.07 -15.76 -18.76
N VAL A 528 28.22 -16.28 -19.17
CA VAL A 528 29.55 -15.96 -18.61
C VAL A 528 30.30 -15.04 -19.56
N ASN A 529 30.41 -15.47 -20.81
CA ASN A 529 31.16 -14.80 -21.85
C ASN A 529 30.22 -13.83 -22.58
N TRP A 530 30.23 -12.57 -22.12
CA TRP A 530 29.48 -11.49 -22.74
C TRP A 530 30.29 -10.85 -23.83
N GLN A 531 29.70 -10.75 -25.01
CA GLN A 531 30.28 -10.08 -26.15
C GLN A 531 29.48 -8.82 -26.44
N VAL A 532 30.20 -7.75 -26.75
CA VAL A 532 29.61 -6.58 -27.36
C VAL A 532 28.99 -7.04 -28.68
N GLY A 533 27.68 -6.80 -28.87
CA GLY A 533 27.08 -7.02 -30.19
C GLY A 533 27.85 -6.22 -31.23
N GLU A 534 27.80 -6.60 -32.52
CA GLU A 534 28.58 -5.93 -33.59
C GLU A 534 28.44 -4.38 -33.64
N SER A 535 27.44 -3.82 -32.97
CA SER A 535 27.12 -2.40 -32.89
C SER A 535 27.69 -1.63 -31.68
N GLY A 536 28.22 -2.28 -30.64
CA GLY A 536 28.63 -1.54 -29.44
C GLY A 536 27.45 -0.97 -28.63
N ASN A 537 27.68 0.20 -28.03
CA ASN A 537 26.63 1.02 -27.43
C ASN A 537 25.62 1.41 -28.52
N ILE A 538 24.35 1.00 -28.36
CA ILE A 538 23.30 1.33 -29.31
C ILE A 538 22.89 2.78 -29.07
N ARG A 539 23.36 3.67 -29.95
CA ARG A 539 22.90 5.05 -29.97
C ARG A 539 21.51 5.11 -30.58
N VAL A 540 20.52 5.49 -29.78
CA VAL A 540 19.19 5.84 -30.30
C VAL A 540 19.36 7.10 -31.14
N LYS A 541 18.88 7.06 -32.40
CA LYS A 541 19.01 8.18 -33.34
C LYS A 541 18.55 9.48 -32.65
N PRO A 542 19.35 10.57 -32.68
CA PRO A 542 18.94 11.84 -32.11
C PRO A 542 17.61 12.29 -32.73
N THR A 543 16.62 12.54 -31.90
CA THR A 543 15.34 13.14 -32.26
C THR A 543 15.32 14.60 -31.82
N THR A 544 14.39 15.41 -32.33
CA THR A 544 14.17 16.79 -31.85
C THR A 544 13.57 16.84 -30.43
N THR A 545 13.22 15.68 -29.88
CA THR A 545 12.67 15.40 -28.55
C THR A 545 13.65 14.54 -27.74
N ASP A 546 13.49 14.46 -26.42
CA ASP A 546 14.39 13.73 -25.50
C ASP A 546 14.26 12.19 -25.57
N LEU A 547 13.75 11.64 -26.69
CA LEU A 547 13.47 10.21 -26.86
C LEU A 547 14.73 9.35 -26.91
N SER A 548 15.87 9.98 -27.13
CA SER A 548 17.17 9.32 -27.22
C SER A 548 17.76 8.95 -25.86
N LYS A 549 17.21 9.48 -24.75
CA LYS A 549 17.54 9.02 -23.39
C LYS A 549 16.66 7.82 -23.07
N ALA A 550 17.15 6.63 -23.41
CA ALA A 550 16.44 5.38 -23.25
C ALA A 550 16.58 4.84 -21.82
N GLU A 551 15.63 5.19 -20.95
CA GLU A 551 15.62 4.75 -19.55
C GLU A 551 14.95 3.36 -19.42
N SER A 552 15.54 2.50 -18.59
CA SER A 552 15.06 1.14 -18.30
C SER A 552 14.65 0.36 -19.56
N PRO A 553 15.57 0.18 -20.54
CA PRO A 553 15.24 -0.51 -21.77
C PRO A 553 14.98 -1.99 -21.52
N GLU A 554 13.99 -2.53 -22.22
CA GLU A 554 13.66 -3.96 -22.24
C GLU A 554 13.30 -4.39 -23.67
N TRP A 555 13.10 -5.69 -23.88
CA TRP A 555 12.71 -6.19 -25.20
C TRP A 555 11.86 -7.46 -25.18
N ILE A 556 11.06 -7.62 -26.23
CA ILE A 556 10.37 -8.86 -26.57
C ILE A 556 10.73 -9.29 -28.00
N TYR A 557 10.62 -10.60 -28.29
CA TYR A 557 10.85 -11.15 -29.62
C TYR A 557 9.55 -11.67 -30.21
N ASP A 558 9.25 -11.24 -31.43
CA ASP A 558 8.14 -11.74 -32.22
C ASP A 558 8.66 -12.76 -33.24
N GLU A 559 8.49 -14.04 -32.91
CA GLU A 559 8.92 -15.16 -33.76
C GLU A 559 8.29 -15.10 -35.16
N ALA A 560 7.04 -14.64 -35.28
CA ALA A 560 6.32 -14.61 -36.55
C ALA A 560 6.95 -13.62 -37.55
N SER A 561 7.47 -12.49 -37.07
CA SER A 561 8.17 -11.51 -37.92
C SER A 561 9.70 -11.60 -37.85
N GLY A 562 10.25 -12.37 -36.91
CA GLY A 562 11.68 -12.47 -36.65
C GLY A 562 12.28 -11.15 -36.13
N LYS A 563 11.51 -10.36 -35.39
CA LYS A 563 11.91 -9.02 -34.93
C LYS A 563 11.94 -8.90 -33.42
N PHE A 564 12.94 -8.19 -32.93
CA PHE A 564 13.01 -7.67 -31.57
C PHE A 564 12.26 -6.35 -31.51
N PHE A 565 11.42 -6.20 -30.49
CA PHE A 565 10.76 -4.97 -30.09
C PHE A 565 11.44 -4.48 -28.82
N ILE A 566 12.26 -3.45 -28.94
CA ILE A 566 12.96 -2.84 -27.81
C ILE A 566 12.14 -1.64 -27.38
N TYR A 567 11.78 -1.59 -26.11
CA TYR A 567 10.98 -0.50 -25.53
C TYR A 567 11.67 0.08 -24.30
N TRP A 568 11.39 1.35 -24.03
CA TRP A 568 12.03 2.13 -22.97
C TRP A 568 11.16 3.30 -22.53
N SER A 569 11.44 3.82 -21.34
CA SER A 569 10.85 5.06 -20.85
C SER A 569 11.63 6.26 -21.40
N ALA A 570 10.92 7.28 -21.91
CA ALA A 570 11.55 8.52 -22.32
C ALA A 570 10.63 9.73 -22.20
N LYS A 571 11.25 10.90 -22.00
CA LYS A 571 10.55 12.18 -21.84
C LYS A 571 10.15 12.77 -23.19
N ASN A 572 8.91 13.23 -23.28
CA ASN A 572 8.41 14.01 -24.41
C ASN A 572 7.51 15.15 -23.91
N GLY A 573 7.99 16.38 -24.03
CA GLY A 573 7.39 17.53 -23.35
C GLY A 573 7.53 17.40 -21.83
N ASP A 574 6.43 17.54 -21.09
CA ASP A 574 6.43 17.51 -19.62
C ASP A 574 6.22 16.11 -19.02
N ARG A 575 6.09 15.06 -19.86
CA ARG A 575 5.72 13.70 -19.40
C ARG A 575 6.66 12.62 -19.93
N ASN A 576 6.79 11.54 -19.16
CA ASN A 576 7.43 10.30 -19.62
C ASN A 576 6.40 9.34 -20.19
N ASN A 577 6.73 8.70 -21.32
CA ASN A 577 5.93 7.65 -21.94
C ASN A 577 6.82 6.48 -22.33
N ILE A 578 6.20 5.37 -22.74
CA ILE A 578 6.92 4.22 -23.27
C ILE A 578 7.03 4.36 -24.78
N TYR A 579 8.26 4.29 -25.27
CA TYR A 579 8.61 4.29 -26.68
C TYR A 579 9.18 2.94 -27.06
N PHE A 580 9.11 2.61 -28.35
CA PHE A 580 9.72 1.41 -28.88
C PHE A 580 10.35 1.62 -30.25
N SER A 581 11.28 0.73 -30.57
CA SER A 581 11.81 0.52 -31.91
C SER A 581 11.94 -0.97 -32.19
N THR A 582 12.06 -1.32 -33.47
CA THR A 582 12.21 -2.71 -33.91
C THR A 582 13.53 -2.93 -34.63
N THR A 583 14.14 -4.08 -34.44
CA THR A 583 15.32 -4.55 -35.19
C THR A 583 15.21 -6.05 -35.46
N SER A 584 15.91 -6.55 -36.47
CA SER A 584 16.09 -7.98 -36.73
C SER A 584 17.53 -8.44 -36.53
N ASP A 585 18.47 -7.50 -36.37
CA ASP A 585 19.91 -7.77 -36.41
C ASP A 585 20.72 -7.04 -35.32
N TRP A 586 20.07 -6.27 -34.44
CA TRP A 586 20.70 -5.41 -33.44
C TRP A 586 21.69 -4.39 -34.02
N LYS A 587 21.61 -4.12 -35.34
CA LYS A 587 22.41 -3.13 -36.08
C LYS A 587 21.56 -2.01 -36.62
N ARG A 588 20.40 -2.36 -37.18
CA ARG A 588 19.48 -1.42 -37.82
C ARG A 588 18.19 -1.36 -37.02
N PHE A 589 17.91 -0.17 -36.50
CA PHE A 589 16.71 0.11 -35.72
C PHE A 589 15.75 0.94 -36.55
N GLY A 590 14.46 0.63 -36.42
CA GLY A 590 13.39 1.48 -36.92
C GLY A 590 13.38 2.85 -36.24
N THR A 591 12.67 3.80 -36.83
CA THR A 591 12.40 5.08 -36.15
C THR A 591 11.60 4.83 -34.88
N PRO A 592 12.03 5.37 -33.70
CA PRO A 592 11.27 5.24 -32.47
C PRO A 592 9.83 5.75 -32.60
N ARG A 593 8.89 5.04 -31.97
CA ARG A 593 7.46 5.36 -31.95
C ARG A 593 6.92 5.26 -30.53
N SER A 594 5.84 5.98 -30.22
CA SER A 594 5.16 5.78 -28.95
C SER A 594 4.56 4.38 -28.91
N PHE A 595 4.87 3.64 -27.86
CA PHE A 595 4.38 2.30 -27.61
C PHE A 595 3.14 2.35 -26.70
N TYR A 596 3.24 3.12 -25.62
CA TYR A 596 2.17 3.37 -24.68
C TYR A 596 2.30 4.78 -24.10
N SER A 597 1.20 5.53 -24.07
CA SER A 597 1.16 6.90 -23.55
C SER A 597 -0.13 7.14 -22.79
N THR A 598 -0.06 8.00 -21.77
CA THR A 598 -1.22 8.35 -20.93
C THR A 598 -1.28 9.86 -20.69
N THR A 599 -2.25 10.28 -19.87
CA THR A 599 -2.35 11.67 -19.42
C THR A 599 -1.33 12.03 -18.33
N TYR A 600 -0.63 11.03 -17.77
CA TYR A 600 0.35 11.13 -16.69
C TYR A 600 1.70 10.50 -17.09
N SER A 601 2.75 10.67 -16.28
CA SER A 601 4.07 10.11 -16.57
C SER A 601 4.15 8.61 -16.27
N ILE A 602 4.82 7.84 -17.12
CA ILE A 602 5.03 6.39 -16.99
C ILE A 602 6.52 6.07 -16.97
N PHE A 603 6.93 5.12 -16.14
CA PHE A 603 8.30 4.65 -16.00
C PHE A 603 8.37 3.13 -15.89
N ASP A 604 9.51 2.55 -16.26
CA ASP A 604 9.91 1.15 -16.02
C ASP A 604 8.83 0.13 -16.41
N MET A 605 8.25 0.26 -17.60
CA MET A 605 7.27 -0.73 -18.05
C MET A 605 7.96 -2.07 -18.29
N HIS A 606 7.43 -3.13 -17.70
CA HIS A 606 7.80 -4.51 -17.93
C HIS A 606 6.67 -5.25 -18.65
N ILE A 607 7.00 -6.02 -19.70
CA ILE A 607 6.02 -6.72 -20.52
C ILE A 607 6.30 -8.21 -20.54
N GLU A 608 5.31 -8.99 -20.14
CA GLU A 608 5.40 -10.45 -20.07
C GLU A 608 4.24 -11.11 -20.84
N LYS A 609 4.51 -12.22 -21.52
CA LYS A 609 3.50 -12.93 -22.31
C LYS A 609 2.94 -14.09 -21.49
N THR A 610 1.66 -14.04 -21.17
CA THR A 610 0.92 -15.08 -20.44
C THR A 610 -0.21 -15.61 -21.32
N GLY A 611 -0.04 -16.82 -21.87
CA GLY A 611 -0.97 -17.37 -22.85
C GLY A 611 -1.05 -16.52 -24.12
N ASP A 612 -2.26 -16.07 -24.46
CA ASP A 612 -2.54 -15.20 -25.62
C ASP A 612 -2.47 -13.69 -25.28
N THR A 613 -2.18 -13.35 -24.02
CA THR A 613 -2.20 -11.97 -23.52
C THR A 613 -0.79 -11.51 -23.13
N TYR A 614 -0.49 -10.26 -23.43
CA TYR A 614 0.67 -9.54 -22.91
C TYR A 614 0.20 -8.66 -21.75
N ILE A 615 0.77 -8.89 -20.57
CA ILE A 615 0.61 -8.00 -19.42
C ILE A 615 1.72 -6.95 -19.46
N GLY A 616 1.37 -5.71 -19.12
CA GLY A 616 2.32 -4.60 -18.99
C GLY A 616 2.18 -3.96 -17.61
N ILE A 617 3.21 -4.06 -16.76
CA ILE A 617 3.22 -3.44 -15.43
C ILE A 617 4.23 -2.30 -15.44
N PHE A 618 3.86 -1.14 -14.92
CA PHE A 618 4.69 0.06 -14.95
C PHE A 618 4.48 0.94 -13.72
N TYR A 619 5.43 1.83 -13.45
CA TYR A 619 5.36 2.79 -12.34
C TYR A 619 4.81 4.15 -12.76
N ASN A 620 4.01 4.75 -11.89
CA ASN A 620 3.66 6.16 -11.91
C ASN A 620 3.87 6.80 -10.53
N SER A 621 4.42 8.03 -10.50
CA SER A 621 4.76 8.73 -9.26
C SER A 621 3.59 8.99 -8.32
N ASP A 622 2.38 9.12 -8.83
CA ASP A 622 1.20 9.50 -8.04
C ASP A 622 0.27 8.29 -7.83
N ARG A 623 0.47 7.23 -8.62
CA ARG A 623 -0.42 6.07 -8.72
C ARG A 623 0.24 4.75 -8.38
N ASN A 624 1.54 4.75 -8.06
CA ASN A 624 2.31 3.54 -7.79
C ASN A 624 2.34 2.60 -9.02
N LEU A 625 2.43 1.29 -8.83
CA LEU A 625 2.38 0.30 -9.89
C LEU A 625 0.97 0.19 -10.51
N LEU A 626 0.95 0.20 -11.84
CA LEU A 626 -0.23 0.06 -12.66
C LEU A 626 -0.03 -1.10 -13.65
N GLN A 627 -1.06 -1.90 -13.86
CA GLN A 627 -1.09 -2.97 -14.84
C GLN A 627 -2.06 -2.64 -15.98
N THR A 628 -1.63 -2.89 -17.20
CA THR A 628 -2.42 -2.85 -18.43
C THR A 628 -2.19 -4.11 -19.24
N GLN A 629 -3.01 -4.37 -20.25
CA GLN A 629 -2.95 -5.61 -21.02
C GLN A 629 -3.22 -5.38 -22.50
N THR A 630 -2.70 -6.26 -23.35
CA THR A 630 -3.03 -6.31 -24.78
C THR A 630 -2.92 -7.73 -25.31
N ASN A 631 -3.69 -8.08 -26.34
CA ASN A 631 -3.61 -9.39 -26.99
C ASN A 631 -2.62 -9.41 -28.17
N ALA A 632 -2.06 -8.27 -28.56
CA ALA A 632 -1.14 -8.21 -29.68
C ALA A 632 -0.18 -7.02 -29.63
N ILE A 633 1.10 -7.29 -29.89
CA ILE A 633 2.12 -6.26 -30.10
C ILE A 633 2.50 -6.27 -31.58
N LYS A 634 2.38 -5.11 -32.24
CA LYS A 634 2.60 -4.95 -33.69
C LYS A 634 3.53 -3.77 -33.97
N GLN A 635 4.19 -3.78 -35.13
CA GLN A 635 5.05 -2.68 -35.56
C GLN A 635 4.28 -1.35 -35.77
N SER A 636 2.96 -1.43 -36.00
CA SER A 636 2.06 -0.27 -36.04
C SER A 636 1.78 0.35 -34.65
N GLY A 637 2.23 -0.30 -33.57
CA GLY A 637 1.86 0.02 -32.20
C GLY A 637 1.00 -1.08 -31.57
N ALA A 638 0.74 -0.96 -30.28
CA ALA A 638 -0.16 -1.83 -29.52
C ALA A 638 -1.31 -1.01 -28.93
N THR A 639 -2.47 -1.65 -28.72
CA THR A 639 -3.59 -1.04 -28.02
C THR A 639 -3.74 -1.74 -26.68
N PHE A 640 -3.50 -0.98 -25.63
CA PHE A 640 -3.54 -1.42 -24.24
C PHE A 640 -4.89 -1.07 -23.61
N THR A 641 -5.34 -1.89 -22.66
CA THR A 641 -6.52 -1.60 -21.83
C THR A 641 -6.28 -0.40 -20.92
N GLU A 642 -7.35 0.12 -20.30
CA GLU A 642 -7.19 1.09 -19.23
C GLU A 642 -6.37 0.49 -18.08
N ALA A 643 -5.32 1.20 -17.67
CA ALA A 643 -4.42 0.72 -16.64
C ALA A 643 -5.09 0.77 -15.25
N GLN A 644 -5.02 -0.34 -14.54
CA GLN A 644 -5.55 -0.52 -13.20
C GLN A 644 -4.40 -0.54 -12.18
N ARG A 645 -4.65 -0.13 -10.93
CA ARG A 645 -3.64 -0.25 -9.89
C ARG A 645 -3.36 -1.72 -9.57
N VAL A 646 -2.10 -2.03 -9.32
CA VAL A 646 -1.66 -3.35 -8.84
C VAL A 646 -1.98 -3.49 -7.35
N PHE A 647 -1.71 -2.43 -6.58
CA PHE A 647 -1.91 -2.38 -5.13
C PHE A 647 -2.84 -1.22 -4.72
N SER A 648 -3.37 -1.27 -3.50
CA SER A 648 -4.11 -0.17 -2.90
C SER A 648 -3.26 1.11 -2.78
N SER A 649 -3.93 2.25 -2.59
CA SER A 649 -3.24 3.54 -2.48
C SER A 649 -2.40 3.70 -1.20
N GLN A 650 -2.49 2.77 -0.24
CA GLN A 650 -1.73 2.82 1.01
C GLN A 650 -0.39 2.11 0.93
N ILE A 651 -0.17 1.26 -0.08
CA ILE A 651 1.10 0.59 -0.26
C ILE A 651 2.18 1.60 -0.66
N PRO A 652 3.34 1.62 0.03
CA PRO A 652 4.46 2.48 -0.30
C PRO A 652 4.81 2.41 -1.78
N LYS A 653 5.32 3.51 -2.35
CA LYS A 653 5.62 3.58 -3.78
C LYS A 653 6.66 2.52 -4.15
N GLN A 654 6.33 1.72 -5.15
CA GLN A 654 7.14 0.65 -5.69
C GLN A 654 7.52 0.96 -7.15
N ARG A 655 8.73 0.59 -7.57
CA ARG A 655 9.29 0.83 -8.91
C ARG A 655 9.93 -0.42 -9.50
N ALA A 656 10.30 -0.33 -10.78
CA ALA A 656 11.03 -1.37 -11.51
C ALA A 656 10.40 -2.76 -11.38
N PRO A 657 9.12 -2.91 -11.77
CA PRO A 657 8.43 -4.19 -11.73
C PRO A 657 9.13 -5.21 -12.64
N GLN A 658 9.19 -6.47 -12.21
CA GLN A 658 9.58 -7.62 -13.03
C GLN A 658 8.65 -8.77 -12.72
N THR A 659 8.10 -9.42 -13.74
CA THR A 659 7.27 -10.63 -13.56
C THR A 659 7.96 -11.85 -14.11
N PHE A 660 7.81 -13.00 -13.43
CA PHE A 660 8.36 -14.27 -13.89
C PHE A 660 7.51 -15.45 -13.42
N PRO A 661 7.42 -16.55 -14.20
CA PRO A 661 6.55 -17.67 -13.85
C PRO A 661 7.18 -18.53 -12.74
N ALA A 662 6.33 -19.15 -11.92
CA ALA A 662 6.73 -20.21 -11.00
C ALA A 662 7.28 -21.43 -11.77
N LEU A 663 8.35 -22.07 -11.29
CA LEU A 663 9.01 -23.17 -12.01
C LEU A 663 8.10 -24.40 -12.21
N ASP A 664 7.16 -24.60 -11.27
CA ASP A 664 6.15 -25.66 -11.28
C ASP A 664 4.87 -25.28 -12.05
N ASN A 665 4.81 -24.07 -12.60
CA ASN A 665 3.65 -23.47 -13.28
C ASN A 665 2.43 -23.26 -12.37
N SER A 666 2.61 -23.22 -11.05
CA SER A 666 1.53 -22.92 -10.09
C SER A 666 1.05 -21.46 -10.14
N GLY A 667 1.84 -20.57 -10.73
CA GLY A 667 1.53 -19.15 -10.78
C GLY A 667 2.70 -18.31 -11.28
N TRP A 668 2.77 -17.07 -10.79
CA TRP A 668 3.68 -16.02 -11.21
C TRP A 668 4.16 -15.21 -10.01
N PHE A 669 5.35 -14.65 -10.13
CA PHE A 669 5.94 -13.71 -9.21
C PHE A 669 5.99 -12.31 -9.83
N LEU A 670 5.88 -11.28 -8.99
CA LEU A 670 6.09 -9.87 -9.31
C LEU A 670 7.11 -9.33 -8.31
N LEU A 671 8.31 -9.05 -8.78
CA LEU A 671 9.41 -8.44 -8.03
C LEU A 671 9.42 -6.93 -8.26
N TYR A 672 9.64 -6.15 -7.20
CA TYR A 672 9.67 -4.68 -7.27
C TYR A 672 10.52 -4.03 -6.16
N ASN A 673 10.96 -2.79 -6.43
CA ASN A 673 11.76 -1.96 -5.54
C ASN A 673 10.90 -0.99 -4.75
N SER A 674 11.21 -0.74 -3.48
CA SER A 674 10.67 0.43 -2.77
C SER A 674 11.35 1.69 -3.28
N THR A 675 10.64 2.81 -3.44
CA THR A 675 11.24 4.08 -3.89
C THR A 675 12.36 4.61 -2.98
N GLU A 676 12.47 4.08 -1.75
CA GLU A 676 13.43 4.52 -0.75
C GLU A 676 14.62 3.53 -0.54
N LYS A 677 14.62 2.34 -1.15
CA LYS A 677 15.60 1.25 -0.92
C LYS A 677 15.81 0.33 -2.17
N SER A 678 16.67 -0.67 -2.06
CA SER A 678 16.89 -1.80 -3.02
C SER A 678 15.63 -2.66 -3.24
N TYR A 679 15.67 -3.74 -4.03
CA TYR A 679 14.59 -4.76 -4.12
C TYR A 679 14.18 -5.19 -2.71
N GLN A 680 12.88 -5.09 -2.40
CA GLN A 680 12.37 -5.34 -1.04
C GLN A 680 11.26 -6.37 -0.99
N ALA A 681 10.52 -6.57 -2.08
CA ALA A 681 9.31 -7.37 -2.02
C ALA A 681 9.07 -8.13 -3.32
N ILE A 682 8.48 -9.30 -3.13
CA ILE A 682 7.93 -10.13 -4.18
C ILE A 682 6.45 -10.29 -3.85
N SER A 683 5.59 -10.22 -4.85
CA SER A 683 4.22 -10.69 -4.77
C SER A 683 4.02 -11.91 -5.65
N HIS A 684 2.98 -12.69 -5.40
CA HIS A 684 2.58 -13.81 -6.24
C HIS A 684 1.17 -13.65 -6.79
N SER A 685 0.91 -14.33 -7.91
CA SER A 685 -0.41 -14.44 -8.54
C SER A 685 -0.60 -15.84 -9.10
N GLY A 686 -1.78 -16.44 -8.95
CA GLY A 686 -2.12 -17.67 -9.68
C GLY A 686 -2.27 -17.41 -11.19
N ASN A 687 -2.75 -16.22 -11.56
CA ASN A 687 -2.92 -15.79 -12.94
C ASN A 687 -2.73 -14.27 -13.05
N PRO A 688 -1.61 -13.78 -13.61
CA PRO A 688 -1.28 -12.37 -13.62
C PRO A 688 -2.21 -11.55 -14.54
N VAL A 689 -2.94 -12.19 -15.47
CA VAL A 689 -3.97 -11.54 -16.30
C VAL A 689 -5.13 -11.01 -15.44
N GLU A 690 -5.36 -11.57 -14.26
CA GLU A 690 -6.42 -11.09 -13.37
C GLU A 690 -6.02 -9.83 -12.58
N ASN A 691 -4.75 -9.42 -12.65
CA ASN A 691 -4.19 -8.30 -11.87
C ASN A 691 -4.40 -8.48 -10.35
N LYS A 692 -4.25 -9.73 -9.88
CA LYS A 692 -4.37 -10.11 -8.46
C LYS A 692 -3.00 -10.53 -7.94
N TRP A 693 -2.35 -9.65 -7.20
CA TRP A 693 -1.01 -9.82 -6.69
C TRP A 693 -1.01 -9.73 -5.17
N TYR A 694 -0.45 -10.75 -4.51
CA TYR A 694 -0.42 -10.85 -3.05
C TYR A 694 1.03 -10.80 -2.57
N PRO A 695 1.41 -9.91 -1.64
CA PRO A 695 2.78 -9.87 -1.11
C PRO A 695 3.21 -11.20 -0.47
N CYS A 696 4.43 -11.64 -0.79
CA CYS A 696 5.09 -12.74 -0.09
C CYS A 696 5.50 -12.30 1.32
N ASP A 697 5.52 -13.24 2.27
CA ASP A 697 6.05 -13.00 3.61
C ASP A 697 7.55 -12.69 3.54
N GLU A 698 7.97 -11.57 4.12
CA GLU A 698 9.37 -11.15 4.13
C GLU A 698 10.32 -12.17 4.77
N ASN A 699 9.85 -13.03 5.69
CA ASN A 699 10.69 -14.08 6.28
C ASN A 699 10.93 -15.26 5.33
N GLU A 700 10.09 -15.39 4.31
CA GLU A 700 10.28 -16.33 3.21
C GLU A 700 11.15 -15.73 2.10
N LEU A 701 11.34 -14.41 2.10
CA LEU A 701 12.17 -13.69 1.15
C LEU A 701 13.61 -13.56 1.63
N SER A 702 14.55 -13.87 0.75
CA SER A 702 15.96 -13.56 0.92
C SER A 702 16.46 -12.94 -0.38
N LEU A 703 16.37 -11.61 -0.51
CA LEU A 703 16.84 -10.89 -1.70
C LEU A 703 18.32 -10.49 -1.56
N PRO A 704 19.07 -10.36 -2.67
CA PRO A 704 20.47 -9.96 -2.61
C PRO A 704 20.65 -8.54 -2.06
N ASP A 705 21.60 -8.36 -1.14
CA ASP A 705 21.83 -7.05 -0.50
C ASP A 705 22.20 -5.95 -1.50
N GLY A 706 21.46 -4.84 -1.42
CA GLY A 706 21.62 -3.67 -2.29
C GLY A 706 21.26 -3.90 -3.76
N ALA A 707 20.58 -5.01 -4.10
CA ALA A 707 20.13 -5.25 -5.45
C ALA A 707 19.11 -4.20 -5.89
N GLU A 708 19.32 -3.59 -7.05
CA GLU A 708 18.46 -2.61 -7.69
C GLU A 708 18.17 -3.08 -9.11
N GLU A 709 17.13 -2.47 -9.72
CA GLU A 709 16.64 -2.63 -11.09
C GLU A 709 17.37 -3.68 -11.94
N GLY A 710 16.63 -4.66 -12.46
CA GLY A 710 17.20 -5.83 -13.12
C GLY A 710 16.13 -6.71 -13.75
N SER A 711 16.50 -7.96 -14.03
CA SER A 711 15.62 -8.96 -14.66
C SER A 711 15.81 -10.33 -14.04
N VAL A 712 14.77 -11.16 -14.12
CA VAL A 712 14.79 -12.55 -13.70
C VAL A 712 14.54 -13.43 -14.93
N LEU A 713 15.40 -14.43 -15.14
CA LEU A 713 15.23 -15.43 -16.18
C LEU A 713 15.21 -16.84 -15.58
N VAL A 714 14.47 -17.74 -16.22
CA VAL A 714 14.54 -19.17 -15.95
C VAL A 714 15.75 -19.74 -16.69
N ILE A 715 16.59 -20.49 -15.99
CA ILE A 715 17.75 -21.21 -16.51
C ILE A 715 17.67 -22.70 -16.18
N SER A 716 18.38 -23.51 -16.96
CA SER A 716 18.60 -24.91 -16.69
C SER A 716 19.63 -25.09 -15.57
N GLU A 717 19.57 -26.24 -14.90
CA GLU A 717 20.56 -26.62 -13.90
C GLU A 717 21.98 -26.70 -14.47
N GLN A 718 22.14 -27.09 -15.74
CA GLN A 718 23.45 -27.13 -16.40
C GLN A 718 24.04 -25.73 -16.59
N GLU A 719 23.21 -24.74 -16.95
CA GLU A 719 23.63 -23.34 -17.04
C GLU A 719 24.01 -22.80 -15.66
N LEU A 720 23.21 -23.11 -14.62
CA LEU A 720 23.56 -22.73 -13.24
C LEU A 720 24.90 -23.35 -12.80
N ARG A 721 25.12 -24.64 -13.09
CA ARG A 721 26.40 -25.32 -12.80
C ARG A 721 27.56 -24.67 -13.53
N ASN A 722 27.37 -24.24 -14.78
CA ASN A 722 28.38 -23.50 -15.53
C ASN A 722 28.67 -22.13 -14.91
N LEU A 723 27.64 -21.39 -14.49
CA LEU A 723 27.80 -20.12 -13.78
C LEU A 723 28.56 -20.29 -12.45
N LEU A 724 28.15 -21.26 -11.63
CA LEU A 724 28.84 -21.56 -10.37
C LEU A 724 30.32 -21.87 -10.61
N ARG A 725 30.65 -22.74 -11.56
CA ARG A 725 32.06 -23.06 -11.89
C ARG A 725 32.91 -21.84 -12.25
N ASN A 726 32.33 -20.83 -12.89
CA ASN A 726 33.06 -19.63 -13.33
C ASN A 726 33.06 -18.50 -12.29
N PHE A 727 32.08 -18.46 -11.39
CA PHE A 727 31.88 -17.37 -10.44
C PHE A 727 31.97 -17.79 -8.97
N ILE A 728 32.60 -18.94 -8.65
CA ILE A 728 32.85 -19.33 -7.26
C ILE A 728 33.85 -18.36 -6.63
N TYR A 729 33.35 -17.64 -5.62
CA TYR A 729 34.17 -17.02 -4.59
C TYR A 729 34.47 -18.07 -3.52
N GLU A 730 35.70 -18.07 -3.00
CA GLU A 730 36.28 -19.06 -2.07
C GLU A 730 35.60 -19.16 -0.68
N GLU A 731 34.42 -18.57 -0.47
CA GLU A 731 33.65 -18.68 0.78
C GLU A 731 32.16 -19.02 0.60
N CYS A 732 31.69 -19.43 -0.60
CA CYS A 732 30.33 -19.95 -0.71
C CYS A 732 30.30 -21.45 -0.43
N ASP A 733 29.58 -21.80 0.64
CA ASP A 733 29.14 -23.14 1.02
C ASP A 733 28.88 -24.00 -0.21
N VAL A 734 29.60 -25.11 -0.24
CA VAL A 734 29.43 -26.20 -1.20
C VAL A 734 27.94 -26.50 -1.28
N LEU A 735 27.40 -26.58 -2.50
CA LEU A 735 26.09 -27.18 -2.78
C LEU A 735 25.89 -28.39 -1.84
N PRO A 736 24.68 -28.66 -1.31
CA PRO A 736 24.41 -29.89 -0.59
C PRO A 736 24.39 -31.06 -1.58
N THR A 737 25.54 -31.37 -2.16
CA THR A 737 25.84 -32.71 -2.62
C THR A 737 26.33 -33.42 -1.36
N ALA A 738 25.38 -34.02 -0.63
CA ALA A 738 25.71 -35.26 0.03
C ALA A 738 26.33 -36.15 -1.05
N GLU A 739 27.65 -36.34 -1.02
CA GLU A 739 28.19 -37.52 -1.70
C GLU A 739 27.46 -38.72 -1.10
N VAL A 740 27.06 -39.64 -1.98
CA VAL A 740 26.27 -40.84 -1.62
C VAL A 740 27.03 -41.72 -0.60
N GLU A 741 28.34 -41.50 -0.42
CA GLU A 741 29.17 -42.18 0.57
C GLU A 741 30.10 -41.19 1.32
N PRO A 742 30.00 -41.09 2.66
CA PRO A 742 30.84 -40.19 3.44
C PRO A 742 32.30 -40.68 3.51
N GLN A 743 33.25 -39.76 3.34
CA GLN A 743 34.70 -40.05 3.39
C GLN A 743 35.21 -40.16 4.83
N THR A 744 36.23 -40.99 5.07
CA THR A 744 36.86 -41.12 6.41
C THR A 744 38.01 -40.12 6.58
N TRP A 745 37.94 -39.34 7.65
CA TRP A 745 38.91 -38.33 8.07
C TRP A 745 39.54 -38.70 9.40
N LYS A 746 40.80 -38.30 9.61
CA LYS A 746 41.43 -38.29 10.93
C LYS A 746 41.07 -37.00 11.65
N TYR A 747 40.68 -37.07 12.92
CA TYR A 747 40.36 -35.90 13.72
C TYR A 747 40.85 -35.93 15.15
N GLN A 748 41.04 -34.73 15.71
CA GLN A 748 41.35 -34.51 17.12
C GLN A 748 40.62 -33.27 17.64
N THR A 749 40.00 -33.38 18.82
CA THR A 749 39.34 -32.28 19.52
C THR A 749 40.26 -31.64 20.55
N ALA A 750 40.17 -30.33 20.75
CA ALA A 750 40.92 -29.59 21.76
C ALA A 750 40.07 -28.47 22.37
N SER A 751 40.47 -27.99 23.55
CA SER A 751 39.84 -26.85 24.24
C SER A 751 40.36 -25.49 23.78
N SER A 752 41.47 -25.44 23.04
CA SER A 752 42.05 -24.21 22.50
C SER A 752 42.92 -24.51 21.27
N LEU A 753 43.14 -23.49 20.42
CA LEU A 753 44.03 -23.59 19.27
C LEU A 753 45.48 -23.69 19.78
N ALA A 754 46.09 -24.88 19.71
CA ALA A 754 47.50 -24.99 20.09
C ALA A 754 48.40 -24.27 19.08
N THR A 755 49.43 -23.59 19.57
CA THR A 755 50.45 -22.86 18.78
C THR A 755 51.40 -23.78 18.00
N ASN A 756 51.39 -25.07 18.28
CA ASN A 756 52.21 -26.06 17.58
C ASN A 756 51.54 -26.46 16.25
N THR A 757 52.12 -26.04 15.13
CA THR A 757 51.66 -26.34 13.77
C THR A 757 52.25 -27.64 13.19
N ASN A 758 53.05 -28.40 13.95
CA ASN A 758 53.69 -29.63 13.42
C ASN A 758 52.69 -30.66 12.85
N TRP A 759 51.43 -30.63 13.30
CA TRP A 759 50.38 -31.51 12.79
C TRP A 759 49.94 -31.21 11.35
N THR A 760 50.36 -30.09 10.74
CA THR A 760 50.06 -29.76 9.34
C THR A 760 51.05 -30.36 8.35
N LYS A 761 52.17 -30.92 8.83
CA LYS A 761 53.19 -31.52 7.96
C LYS A 761 52.67 -32.80 7.31
N GLN A 762 53.05 -33.02 6.05
CA GLN A 762 52.65 -34.20 5.28
C GLN A 762 53.05 -35.52 5.98
N ASP A 763 54.24 -35.54 6.59
CA ASP A 763 54.84 -36.69 7.28
C ASP A 763 54.45 -36.82 8.77
N TYR A 764 53.50 -36.02 9.24
CA TYR A 764 53.03 -36.11 10.62
C TYR A 764 52.33 -37.45 10.89
N ASN A 765 52.71 -38.10 11.99
CA ASN A 765 52.09 -39.34 12.43
C ASN A 765 50.78 -39.07 13.19
N ASP A 766 49.66 -39.25 12.50
CA ASP A 766 48.30 -39.13 13.05
C ASP A 766 47.67 -40.48 13.42
N ALA A 767 48.47 -41.54 13.64
CA ALA A 767 47.96 -42.85 14.06
C ALA A 767 47.20 -42.83 15.40
N THR A 768 47.40 -41.78 16.22
CA THR A 768 46.70 -41.58 17.50
C THR A 768 45.44 -40.72 17.37
N TRP A 769 45.13 -40.20 16.18
CA TRP A 769 43.91 -39.42 15.91
C TRP A 769 42.73 -40.35 15.65
N LYS A 770 41.53 -39.86 15.98
CA LYS A 770 40.28 -40.60 15.81
C LYS A 770 39.87 -40.61 14.34
N ASP A 771 39.15 -41.66 13.93
CA ASP A 771 38.49 -41.67 12.62
C ASP A 771 37.08 -41.08 12.73
N GLY A 772 36.71 -40.25 11.76
CA GLY A 772 35.39 -39.62 11.66
C GLY A 772 34.95 -39.52 10.21
N LEU A 773 33.65 -39.62 9.95
CA LEU A 773 33.06 -39.48 8.64
C LEU A 773 32.79 -38.00 8.32
N SER A 774 33.01 -37.62 7.05
CA SER A 774 32.76 -36.26 6.54
C SER A 774 31.34 -35.80 6.86
N GLY A 775 31.17 -34.56 7.30
CA GLY A 775 29.92 -34.04 7.87
C GLY A 775 30.03 -33.95 9.39
N PHE A 776 30.90 -33.07 9.88
CA PHE A 776 31.14 -32.95 11.31
C PHE A 776 30.35 -31.79 11.94
N GLY A 777 29.66 -32.02 13.07
CA GLY A 777 28.87 -30.97 13.72
C GLY A 777 28.07 -31.44 14.95
N ALA A 778 27.41 -30.52 15.65
CA ALA A 778 26.68 -30.83 16.89
C ALA A 778 25.15 -30.81 16.76
N ASN A 779 24.59 -30.01 15.83
CA ASN A 779 23.18 -29.58 15.89
C ASN A 779 22.38 -29.69 14.59
N ASN A 780 22.89 -30.40 13.57
CA ASN A 780 22.17 -30.73 12.33
C ASN A 780 21.29 -29.57 11.76
N PRO A 781 21.88 -28.40 11.41
CA PRO A 781 21.12 -27.30 10.82
C PRO A 781 20.35 -27.76 9.57
N PRO A 782 19.21 -27.11 9.22
CA PRO A 782 18.37 -27.53 8.10
C PRO A 782 19.19 -27.68 6.80
N GLY A 783 19.12 -28.85 6.17
CA GLY A 783 19.85 -29.15 4.94
C GLY A 783 21.27 -29.75 5.12
N SER A 784 21.75 -29.93 6.35
CA SER A 784 23.05 -30.56 6.63
C SER A 784 22.93 -32.02 7.07
N VAL A 785 23.96 -32.82 6.81
CA VAL A 785 24.10 -34.20 7.30
C VAL A 785 25.28 -34.27 8.26
N VAL A 786 25.01 -34.47 9.55
CA VAL A 786 26.04 -34.70 10.57
C VAL A 786 26.33 -36.21 10.69
N ASN A 787 27.47 -36.64 10.15
CA ASN A 787 27.97 -38.02 10.25
C ASN A 787 28.98 -38.21 11.40
N THR A 788 29.62 -37.16 11.90
CA THR A 788 30.50 -37.26 13.09
C THR A 788 30.34 -36.09 14.03
N SER A 789 29.85 -36.37 15.24
CA SER A 789 29.58 -35.33 16.22
C SER A 789 30.80 -34.91 17.03
N TRP A 790 30.91 -33.59 17.28
CA TRP A 790 31.86 -33.01 18.24
C TRP A 790 31.17 -31.93 19.07
N THR A 791 31.73 -31.62 20.24
CA THR A 791 31.22 -30.53 21.11
C THR A 791 32.32 -29.64 21.67
N SER A 792 33.59 -29.90 21.34
CA SER A 792 34.73 -29.10 21.78
C SER A 792 34.86 -27.79 21.01
N SER A 793 35.46 -26.79 21.63
CA SER A 793 35.70 -25.47 21.02
C SER A 793 36.65 -25.49 19.81
N VAL A 794 37.48 -26.52 19.67
CA VAL A 794 38.39 -26.70 18.54
C VAL A 794 38.36 -28.13 18.04
N ILE A 795 38.31 -28.31 16.73
CA ILE A 795 38.66 -29.57 16.08
C ILE A 795 39.82 -29.36 15.11
N ARG A 796 40.57 -30.42 14.85
CA ARG A 796 41.52 -30.54 13.75
C ARG A 796 41.14 -31.74 12.91
N LEU A 797 41.22 -31.58 11.59
CA LEU A 797 40.89 -32.59 10.60
C LEU A 797 42.11 -32.83 9.70
N ARG A 798 42.39 -34.08 9.37
CA ARG A 798 43.41 -34.51 8.41
C ARG A 798 42.82 -35.54 7.46
N TYR A 799 43.11 -35.37 6.18
CA TYR A 799 42.73 -36.29 5.12
C TYR A 799 43.91 -36.47 4.16
N HIS A 800 44.17 -37.72 3.77
CA HIS A 800 45.20 -38.03 2.81
C HIS A 800 44.58 -38.05 1.41
N LEU A 801 44.95 -37.06 0.60
CA LEU A 801 44.56 -37.01 -0.81
C LEU A 801 45.39 -38.03 -1.60
N ASP A 802 44.74 -39.02 -2.19
CA ASP A 802 45.38 -39.87 -3.19
C ASP A 802 45.43 -39.10 -4.52
N LEU A 803 46.63 -38.70 -4.91
CA LEU A 803 46.90 -37.95 -6.13
C LEU A 803 47.62 -38.81 -7.18
N THR A 804 47.51 -40.14 -7.03
CA THR A 804 48.07 -41.09 -8.00
C THR A 804 47.48 -40.82 -9.38
N GLY A 805 48.35 -40.45 -10.34
CA GLY A 805 47.96 -40.11 -11.71
C GLY A 805 48.03 -38.62 -12.06
N PHE A 806 48.29 -37.73 -11.10
CA PHE A 806 48.51 -36.30 -11.35
C PHE A 806 49.94 -36.03 -11.87
N THR A 807 50.07 -35.15 -12.86
CA THR A 807 51.39 -34.74 -13.36
C THR A 807 52.08 -33.77 -12.40
N PRO A 808 53.42 -33.64 -12.46
CA PRO A 808 54.15 -32.67 -11.65
C PRO A 808 53.66 -31.22 -11.79
N GLU A 809 53.26 -30.77 -13.00
CA GLU A 809 52.65 -29.43 -13.16
C GLU A 809 51.29 -29.32 -12.47
N GLN A 810 50.46 -30.36 -12.54
CA GLN A 810 49.15 -30.38 -11.87
C GLN A 810 49.30 -30.37 -10.35
N MET A 811 50.30 -31.10 -9.83
CA MET A 811 50.64 -31.11 -8.41
C MET A 811 51.16 -29.75 -7.94
N ALA A 812 51.99 -29.07 -8.74
CA ALA A 812 52.49 -27.73 -8.44
C ALA A 812 51.37 -26.68 -8.47
N ALA A 813 50.47 -26.74 -9.45
CA ALA A 813 49.29 -25.87 -9.54
C ALA A 813 48.31 -26.11 -8.39
N LEU A 814 48.10 -27.37 -7.98
CA LEU A 814 47.27 -27.71 -6.83
C LEU A 814 47.90 -27.20 -5.52
N THR A 815 49.19 -27.40 -5.34
CA THR A 815 49.93 -26.94 -4.14
C THR A 815 49.94 -25.42 -4.02
N ALA A 816 50.13 -24.70 -5.14
CA ALA A 816 50.08 -23.24 -5.18
C ALA A 816 48.67 -22.63 -5.01
N ARG A 817 47.61 -23.45 -5.13
CA ARG A 817 46.21 -23.06 -4.85
C ARG A 817 45.75 -23.42 -3.44
N ILE A 818 46.42 -24.39 -2.80
CA ILE A 818 46.14 -24.82 -1.41
C ILE A 818 46.92 -23.96 -0.40
N HIS A 819 48.13 -23.50 -0.76
CA HIS A 819 48.90 -22.51 -0.01
C HIS A 819 48.42 -21.09 -0.29
#